data_AF-A0A936ZGG2-F1
#
_entry.id   AF-A0A936ZGG2-F1
#
_cell.length_a   1.000
_cell.length_b   1.000
_cell.length_c   1.000
_cell.angle_alpha   90.00
_cell.angle_beta   90.00
_cell.angle_gamma   90.00
#
_symmetry.space_group_name_H-M   'P 1'
#
loop_
_entity.id
_entity.type
_entity.pdbx_description
1 polymer ?
#
loop_
_entity_poly.entity_id
_entity_poly.type
_entity_poly.pdbx_seq_one_letter_code
_entity_poly.pdbx_strand_id
1 'polypeptide(L)'
;MTVSSRSDGRRGLRIAALFLSMALGSSAMAQEANEVSRLADEARQAFLSAEQGGLNAKQKAGFYQTARARVKLIEKFANQSTSGSSELRDGARAELSRLSDDGLDHDMLGSMLLQSSLGDFTGPQAGAERIEAGVNLHQIASEQRSPAYRAAAYLELAHAYGKLGVQDRALRYASLALDVAATIPEIGEQAGAYNAVARLASGLGPTGVALANRSIGLIPRTRDRAYARHDLARDQLKGTPWEKVADAKLKAEARRRLAAADLPGSIQLALALSDSGERDELLSDLVTAAGKQQAFDVALAAAQGSFDSSKQNKAIAGIVKEHISRGTPLQAAEIVERMQDGPARVSVQLALATELARSGYGGMADQLFSTSLKSVESSKEAVQKALLPDVVRALTRAERFDHALRFAERMEAGSETSSALSDLAKRLADKERLADAEALLPRIQEKDHRSHALSGIGRTKAKAGDVASAMHLTSELTNAEDLGRVLSGVVRSHSTSGDFAQAVSVAERIENPEFKVEAWTEIARLAWQKRNGDIGNRAIGELARTADGQEPSLRDKAFLSIVKLLAEAGNKAQANEVKQRIADEMMRVRAEELIVSAEAKDAVEQSKRGDMPDALLKRSFGKLTNDQDKADLSTELAALPNGVIAAADLIRSIQDDRSRGAAFRNLAQARAGYLLTPSKVEPSDAEAEIAAQNASETGESSQEIQTRRGLTMVRLESGPAAGDRIRAPRTFAKADDVRAKAPWPSGAVVGSTFANHNPYISKFLDDGEDGATRLEQAIRYQGLPSPRIVVVQSGVATLGMVARQLQGSDARDLITYDRGLVTVRAPIFVAPGATLLLSRLDATAYRLSADAGAFIVNAGELHVVDAEIVGYDEKAGQPSWSDKDRLDRFRPFLLTFGDGRTNVASSVLTAMGYDNAKSYGFTYSSGPDRVADLRDQAQPTGIVVDNVFRNFYLGFHAYEAKDVQVVGNEYRDSIVYAVDSHDRSKGLTIAYNTVYGTQLRHGITISREVDDHWVAGNLSFDNAGSGIVLDRYSTNNVLHLNSSFGNAQDGITVFESSCNILTDNHLVGNRRDGLKVRNSIDVGAYGNRIEENANSGVSAYIANLADAKAGEQRDADAGSYAPVTSLSLRHNRFSANGVGINTQGVSGLAMFSNQFVKQSRRLLGGDVRGLEGQVLRLTSRSDVLIASTCRPTKPIVACRLREQGFFQDGADLHVFNSQGGSDCTGTDGSVQQRAFSSTSQGT
;
A
#
# COMPACT_ATOMS: atom_id res chain seq x y z
N MET A 1 -14.36 13.36 -49.14
CA MET A 1 -14.59 13.72 -50.56
C MET A 1 -13.56 13.01 -51.45
N THR A 2 -14.09 12.23 -52.40
CA THR A 2 -13.58 11.82 -53.74
C THR A 2 -12.08 11.68 -54.05
N VAL A 3 -11.71 10.41 -54.29
CA VAL A 3 -10.92 9.84 -55.41
C VAL A 3 -10.32 10.83 -56.44
N SER A 4 -8.99 10.80 -56.63
CA SER A 4 -8.30 10.61 -57.93
C SER A 4 -6.80 10.97 -57.85
N SER A 5 -5.91 9.97 -58.00
CA SER A 5 -4.69 10.02 -58.85
C SER A 5 -3.81 8.77 -58.64
N ARG A 6 -4.39 7.58 -58.89
CA ARG A 6 -3.59 6.37 -59.16
C ARG A 6 -3.16 6.40 -60.65
N SER A 7 -2.00 6.96 -60.98
CA SER A 7 -1.38 6.64 -62.28
C SER A 7 0.15 6.63 -62.34
N ASP A 8 0.90 7.27 -61.45
CA ASP A 8 2.36 7.38 -61.64
C ASP A 8 3.22 6.35 -60.86
N GLY A 9 2.62 5.55 -59.98
CA GLY A 9 3.32 4.48 -59.25
C GLY A 9 3.66 3.22 -60.07
N ARG A 10 3.21 3.11 -61.32
CA ARG A 10 3.36 1.88 -62.14
C ARG A 10 4.64 1.81 -62.99
N ARG A 11 5.45 2.87 -63.06
CA ARG A 11 6.75 2.82 -63.76
C ARG A 11 7.94 2.49 -62.85
N GLY A 12 7.85 2.77 -61.54
CA GLY A 12 8.87 2.36 -60.57
C GLY A 12 8.86 0.86 -60.22
N LEU A 13 7.68 0.22 -60.26
CA LEU A 13 7.55 -1.21 -59.93
C LEU A 13 8.04 -2.18 -61.01
N ARG A 14 8.23 -1.75 -62.26
CA ARG A 14 8.67 -2.65 -63.35
C ARG A 14 10.17 -2.92 -63.35
N ILE A 15 10.99 -2.07 -62.72
CA ILE A 15 12.44 -2.31 -62.59
C ILE A 15 12.73 -3.14 -61.34
N ALA A 16 11.98 -2.94 -60.24
CA ALA A 16 12.07 -3.79 -59.05
C ALA A 16 11.53 -5.21 -59.29
N ALA A 17 10.46 -5.37 -60.08
CA ALA A 17 9.91 -6.69 -60.43
C ALA A 17 10.81 -7.49 -61.38
N LEU A 18 11.71 -6.85 -62.15
CA LEU A 18 12.67 -7.55 -63.00
C LEU A 18 13.90 -8.08 -62.24
N PHE A 19 14.25 -7.47 -61.09
CA PHE A 19 15.27 -8.00 -60.19
C PHE A 19 14.70 -9.03 -59.19
N LEU A 20 13.41 -8.94 -58.85
CA LEU A 20 12.74 -9.94 -58.01
C LEU A 20 12.36 -11.22 -58.78
N SER A 21 12.14 -11.16 -60.10
CA SER A 21 11.81 -12.34 -60.91
C SER A 21 13.01 -13.24 -61.23
N MET A 22 14.26 -12.80 -60.98
CA MET A 22 15.43 -13.69 -60.99
C MET A 22 15.68 -14.39 -59.64
N ALA A 23 14.98 -14.00 -58.57
CA ALA A 23 15.15 -14.61 -57.24
C ALA A 23 14.12 -15.72 -56.93
N LEU A 24 13.15 -15.98 -57.82
CA LEU A 24 12.06 -16.94 -57.59
C LEU A 24 11.98 -18.07 -58.63
N GLY A 25 13.05 -18.29 -59.39
CA GLY A 25 13.18 -19.40 -60.33
C GLY A 25 14.33 -20.34 -59.98
N SER A 26 14.32 -20.96 -58.80
CA SER A 26 15.17 -22.13 -58.46
C SER A 26 14.92 -22.60 -57.02
N SER A 27 13.68 -22.97 -56.71
CA SER A 27 13.36 -23.69 -55.46
C SER A 27 13.38 -25.21 -55.64
N ALA A 28 14.13 -25.71 -56.62
CA ALA A 28 14.45 -27.12 -56.79
C ALA A 28 15.88 -27.21 -57.33
N MET A 29 16.77 -27.91 -56.62
CA MET A 29 18.22 -28.08 -56.84
C MET A 29 19.11 -26.97 -56.24
N ALA A 30 19.19 -26.90 -54.91
CA ALA A 30 20.24 -26.18 -54.18
C ALA A 30 20.89 -27.15 -53.18
N GLN A 31 21.74 -28.05 -53.69
CA GLN A 31 22.29 -29.17 -52.91
C GLN A 31 23.82 -29.22 -52.85
N GLU A 32 24.53 -28.16 -53.24
CA GLU A 32 26.00 -28.17 -53.31
C GLU A 32 26.67 -26.95 -52.66
N ALA A 33 27.83 -27.17 -52.02
CA ALA A 33 28.69 -26.15 -51.39
C ALA A 33 29.12 -25.01 -52.34
N ASN A 34 28.99 -25.21 -53.65
CA ASN A 34 29.26 -24.20 -54.69
C ASN A 34 28.33 -22.98 -54.60
N GLU A 35 27.09 -23.14 -54.13
CA GLU A 35 26.13 -22.03 -54.09
C GLU A 35 26.42 -21.04 -52.96
N VAL A 36 26.87 -21.55 -51.81
CA VAL A 36 27.34 -20.74 -50.69
C VAL A 36 28.54 -19.88 -51.10
N SER A 37 29.50 -20.50 -51.81
CA SER A 37 30.69 -19.81 -52.31
C SER A 37 30.33 -18.73 -53.33
N ARG A 38 29.40 -19.03 -54.26
CA ARG A 38 28.87 -18.03 -55.20
C ARG A 38 28.23 -16.84 -54.50
N LEU A 39 27.41 -17.07 -53.47
CA LEU A 39 26.78 -16.00 -52.70
C LEU A 39 27.82 -15.14 -51.97
N ALA A 40 28.90 -15.74 -51.48
CA ALA A 40 30.01 -15.02 -50.85
C ALA A 40 30.76 -14.13 -51.86
N ASP A 41 31.03 -14.66 -53.06
CA ASP A 41 31.64 -13.87 -54.14
C ASP A 41 30.73 -12.74 -54.61
N GLU A 42 29.42 -12.97 -54.72
CA GLU A 42 28.44 -11.92 -55.02
C GLU A 42 28.41 -10.83 -53.95
N ALA A 43 28.55 -11.21 -52.67
CA ALA A 43 28.63 -10.25 -51.57
C ALA A 43 29.90 -9.38 -51.69
N ARG A 44 31.07 -10.00 -51.94
CA ARG A 44 32.34 -9.30 -52.17
C ARG A 44 32.28 -8.37 -53.39
N GLN A 45 31.74 -8.85 -54.51
CA GLN A 45 31.62 -8.04 -55.72
C GLN A 45 30.70 -6.84 -55.53
N ALA A 46 29.55 -7.04 -54.88
CA ALA A 46 28.64 -5.94 -54.55
C ALA A 46 29.32 -4.90 -53.64
N PHE A 47 30.06 -5.35 -52.62
CA PHE A 47 30.84 -4.44 -51.77
C PHE A 47 31.90 -3.67 -52.57
N LEU A 48 32.72 -4.37 -53.37
CA LEU A 48 33.74 -3.73 -54.21
C LEU A 48 33.14 -2.73 -55.19
N SER A 49 31.95 -3.02 -55.76
CA SER A 49 31.22 -2.05 -56.58
C SER A 49 30.80 -0.81 -55.81
N ALA A 50 30.40 -0.94 -54.54
CA ALA A 50 30.05 0.22 -53.70
C ALA A 50 31.25 1.14 -53.42
N GLU A 51 32.46 0.56 -53.33
CA GLU A 51 33.71 1.29 -53.04
C GLU A 51 34.34 1.94 -54.28
N GLN A 52 33.80 1.73 -55.48
CA GLN A 52 34.31 2.38 -56.69
C GLN A 52 34.06 3.91 -56.66
N GLY A 53 35.07 4.67 -57.11
CA GLY A 53 34.98 6.12 -57.22
C GLY A 53 33.92 6.58 -58.23
N GLY A 54 33.17 7.64 -57.91
CA GLY A 54 32.20 8.27 -58.81
C GLY A 54 30.73 7.89 -58.61
N LEU A 55 30.42 6.98 -57.69
CA LEU A 55 29.03 6.63 -57.33
C LEU A 55 28.40 7.61 -56.34
N ASN A 56 27.11 7.90 -56.52
CA ASN A 56 26.32 8.67 -55.56
C ASN A 56 25.85 7.82 -54.37
N ALA A 57 25.38 8.47 -53.30
CA ALA A 57 25.01 7.82 -52.04
C ALA A 57 23.92 6.74 -52.22
N LYS A 58 22.91 7.01 -53.06
CA LYS A 58 21.86 6.06 -53.42
C LYS A 58 22.37 4.80 -54.11
N GLN A 59 23.30 4.96 -55.06
CA GLN A 59 23.90 3.84 -55.78
C GLN A 59 24.73 2.97 -54.84
N LYS A 60 25.52 3.58 -53.95
CA LYS A 60 26.27 2.86 -52.90
C LYS A 60 25.35 2.08 -51.97
N ALA A 61 24.26 2.70 -51.49
CA ALA A 61 23.26 2.04 -50.66
C ALA A 61 22.66 0.79 -51.34
N GLY A 62 22.35 0.85 -52.64
CA GLY A 62 21.85 -0.31 -53.38
C GLY A 62 22.85 -1.49 -53.42
N PHE A 63 24.14 -1.21 -53.56
CA PHE A 63 25.19 -2.22 -53.54
C PHE A 63 25.40 -2.81 -52.15
N TYR A 64 25.48 -2.00 -51.09
CA TYR A 64 25.57 -2.52 -49.71
C TYR A 64 24.34 -3.33 -49.32
N GLN A 65 23.14 -2.93 -49.74
CA GLN A 65 21.91 -3.70 -49.51
C GLN A 65 21.99 -5.07 -50.19
N THR A 66 22.54 -5.13 -51.40
CA THR A 66 22.75 -6.38 -52.13
C THR A 66 23.75 -7.27 -51.39
N ALA A 67 24.92 -6.74 -51.01
CA ALA A 67 25.92 -7.47 -50.24
C ALA A 67 25.34 -8.03 -48.93
N ARG A 68 24.64 -7.18 -48.16
CA ARG A 68 24.00 -7.56 -46.89
C ARG A 68 22.93 -8.65 -47.09
N ALA A 69 22.13 -8.57 -48.15
CA ALA A 69 21.12 -9.58 -48.46
C ALA A 69 21.75 -10.94 -48.79
N ARG A 70 22.91 -10.96 -49.46
CA ARG A 70 23.67 -12.18 -49.75
C ARG A 70 24.25 -12.80 -48.49
N VAL A 71 24.89 -12.01 -47.63
CA VAL A 71 25.35 -12.47 -46.30
C VAL A 71 24.19 -13.06 -45.48
N LYS A 72 23.05 -12.38 -45.43
CA LYS A 72 21.84 -12.86 -44.71
C LYS A 72 21.32 -14.20 -45.25
N LEU A 73 21.45 -14.43 -46.56
CA LEU A 73 21.07 -15.70 -47.17
C LEU A 73 22.05 -16.82 -46.82
N ILE A 74 23.36 -16.55 -46.80
CA ILE A 74 24.38 -17.50 -46.36
C ILE A 74 24.16 -17.92 -44.89
N GLU A 75 23.84 -16.98 -44.02
CA GLU A 75 23.51 -17.26 -42.61
C GLU A 75 22.28 -18.14 -42.44
N LYS A 76 21.27 -17.97 -43.31
CA LYS A 76 20.12 -18.85 -43.34
C LYS A 76 20.53 -20.29 -43.67
N PHE A 77 21.51 -20.49 -44.54
CA PHE A 77 22.07 -21.81 -44.81
C PHE A 77 22.88 -22.35 -43.61
N ALA A 78 23.65 -21.51 -42.91
CA ALA A 78 24.41 -21.90 -41.72
C ALA A 78 23.54 -22.33 -40.53
N ASN A 79 22.32 -21.79 -40.41
CA ASN A 79 21.43 -21.97 -39.26
C ASN A 79 20.24 -22.95 -39.47
N GLN A 80 20.11 -23.58 -40.64
CA GLN A 80 19.04 -24.55 -40.89
C GLN A 80 19.23 -25.83 -40.06
N SER A 81 18.24 -26.14 -39.21
CA SER A 81 18.29 -27.29 -38.28
C SER A 81 17.73 -28.60 -38.86
N THR A 82 16.97 -28.58 -39.97
CA THR A 82 16.19 -29.74 -40.41
C THR A 82 16.17 -30.06 -41.91
N SER A 83 16.88 -29.33 -42.79
CA SER A 83 16.73 -29.50 -44.25
C SER A 83 17.99 -29.38 -45.13
N GLY A 84 19.22 -29.37 -44.58
CA GLY A 84 20.46 -29.26 -45.37
C GLY A 84 21.55 -30.26 -44.97
N SER A 85 22.43 -30.64 -45.90
CA SER A 85 23.59 -31.51 -45.61
C SER A 85 24.54 -30.83 -44.61
N SER A 86 25.27 -31.63 -43.80
CA SER A 86 26.28 -31.10 -42.86
C SER A 86 27.30 -30.22 -43.57
N GLU A 87 27.77 -30.66 -44.73
CA GLU A 87 28.75 -29.98 -45.56
C GLU A 87 28.31 -28.58 -46.00
N LEU A 88 27.03 -28.39 -46.33
CA LEU A 88 26.52 -27.08 -46.73
C LEU A 88 26.46 -26.10 -45.55
N ARG A 89 26.15 -26.58 -44.34
CA ARG A 89 26.15 -25.76 -43.12
C ARG A 89 27.56 -25.37 -42.70
N ASP A 90 28.48 -26.34 -42.73
CA ASP A 90 29.88 -26.11 -42.35
C ASP A 90 30.59 -25.24 -43.40
N GLY A 91 30.28 -25.42 -44.69
CA GLY A 91 30.70 -24.54 -45.78
C GLY A 91 30.17 -23.11 -45.62
N ALA A 92 28.90 -22.94 -45.26
CA ALA A 92 28.31 -21.63 -44.97
C ALA A 92 28.95 -20.93 -43.77
N ARG A 93 29.27 -21.67 -42.70
CA ARG A 93 30.01 -21.14 -41.55
C ARG A 93 31.44 -20.74 -41.94
N ALA A 94 32.12 -21.55 -42.73
CA ALA A 94 33.47 -21.26 -43.20
C ALA A 94 33.51 -20.02 -44.10
N GLU A 95 32.55 -19.84 -45.00
CA GLU A 95 32.47 -18.61 -45.82
C GLU A 95 32.03 -17.40 -45.03
N LEU A 96 31.13 -17.52 -44.04
CA LEU A 96 30.83 -16.41 -43.14
C LEU A 96 32.05 -15.96 -42.34
N SER A 97 32.88 -16.91 -41.90
CA SER A 97 34.15 -16.59 -41.25
C SER A 97 35.06 -15.82 -42.20
N ARG A 98 35.23 -16.28 -43.44
CA ARG A 98 36.07 -15.61 -44.44
C ARG A 98 35.54 -14.23 -44.82
N LEU A 99 34.24 -14.07 -45.00
CA LEU A 99 33.61 -12.77 -45.23
C LEU A 99 33.79 -11.84 -44.02
N SER A 100 33.68 -12.37 -42.80
CA SER A 100 33.95 -11.59 -41.59
C SER A 100 35.42 -11.16 -41.49
N ASP A 101 36.37 -12.03 -41.87
CA ASP A 101 37.80 -11.70 -41.94
C ASP A 101 38.08 -10.58 -42.98
N ASP A 102 37.29 -10.54 -44.05
CA ASP A 102 37.30 -9.46 -45.06
C ASP A 102 36.55 -8.19 -44.60
N GLY A 103 35.96 -8.17 -43.40
CA GLY A 103 35.16 -7.05 -42.89
C GLY A 103 33.75 -6.93 -43.48
N LEU A 104 33.22 -8.01 -44.05
CA LEU A 104 31.92 -8.09 -44.73
C LEU A 104 30.87 -8.85 -43.91
N ASP A 105 30.81 -8.58 -42.61
CA ASP A 105 29.74 -9.10 -41.76
C ASP A 105 28.43 -8.30 -41.93
N HIS A 106 27.34 -8.88 -41.41
CA HIS A 106 26.00 -8.31 -41.52
C HIS A 106 25.88 -6.88 -40.93
N ASP A 107 26.56 -6.61 -39.81
CA ASP A 107 26.39 -5.37 -39.07
C ASP A 107 27.23 -4.25 -39.68
N MET A 108 28.47 -4.56 -40.11
CA MET A 108 29.32 -3.64 -40.86
C MET A 108 28.65 -3.20 -42.17
N LEU A 109 28.17 -4.16 -42.97
CA LEU A 109 27.41 -3.85 -44.20
C LEU A 109 26.13 -3.07 -43.89
N GLY A 110 25.47 -3.37 -42.76
CA GLY A 110 24.32 -2.62 -42.27
C GLY A 110 24.65 -1.17 -41.94
N SER A 111 25.80 -0.90 -41.30
CA SER A 111 26.26 0.45 -40.99
C SER A 111 26.62 1.23 -42.25
N MET A 112 27.32 0.62 -43.20
CA MET A 112 27.63 1.26 -44.49
C MET A 112 26.36 1.59 -45.28
N LEU A 113 25.39 0.66 -45.29
CA LEU A 113 24.06 0.89 -45.86
C LEU A 113 23.33 2.05 -45.18
N LEU A 114 23.36 2.11 -43.84
CA LEU A 114 22.73 3.20 -43.08
C LEU A 114 23.37 4.55 -43.41
N GLN A 115 24.69 4.66 -43.35
CA GLN A 115 25.43 5.89 -43.61
C GLN A 115 25.21 6.41 -45.04
N SER A 116 25.26 5.53 -46.04
CA SER A 116 24.97 5.90 -47.43
C SER A 116 23.51 6.33 -47.62
N SER A 117 22.56 5.71 -46.92
CA SER A 117 21.14 6.08 -46.97
C SER A 117 20.82 7.40 -46.24
N LEU A 118 21.60 7.76 -45.22
CA LEU A 118 21.47 9.01 -44.45
C LEU A 118 21.84 10.25 -45.27
N GLY A 119 22.77 10.12 -46.22
CA GLY A 119 23.18 11.21 -47.12
C GLY A 119 22.00 11.75 -47.94
N ASP A 120 21.19 10.85 -48.50
CA ASP A 120 19.98 11.22 -49.25
C ASP A 120 18.87 11.77 -48.32
N PHE A 121 18.75 11.20 -47.12
CA PHE A 121 17.72 11.56 -46.14
C PHE A 121 17.80 13.02 -45.66
N THR A 122 19.01 13.56 -45.56
CA THR A 122 19.25 14.94 -45.08
C THR A 122 19.13 16.01 -46.18
N GLY A 123 18.86 15.61 -47.43
CA GLY A 123 18.66 16.51 -48.57
C GLY A 123 17.26 17.15 -48.67
N PRO A 124 17.06 18.05 -49.65
CA PRO A 124 15.76 18.66 -49.93
C PRO A 124 14.80 17.63 -50.56
N GLN A 125 14.04 16.93 -49.73
CA GLN A 125 13.01 15.95 -50.11
C GLN A 125 11.62 16.38 -49.64
N ALA A 126 10.56 15.93 -50.32
CA ALA A 126 9.17 16.17 -49.94
C ALA A 126 8.78 15.42 -48.65
N GLY A 127 7.81 15.95 -47.90
CA GLY A 127 7.47 15.44 -46.56
C GLY A 127 7.05 13.96 -46.49
N ALA A 128 6.41 13.41 -47.53
CA ALA A 128 5.98 12.01 -47.58
C ALA A 128 7.15 11.04 -47.83
N GLU A 129 8.06 11.38 -48.75
CA GLU A 129 9.26 10.58 -49.06
C GLU A 129 10.20 10.48 -47.86
N ARG A 130 10.27 11.56 -47.05
CA ARG A 130 11.05 11.58 -45.81
C ARG A 130 10.49 10.66 -44.72
N ILE A 131 9.17 10.45 -44.67
CA ILE A 131 8.58 9.51 -43.70
C ILE A 131 8.95 8.07 -44.08
N GLU A 132 8.80 7.70 -45.35
CA GLU A 132 9.13 6.36 -45.86
C GLU A 132 10.63 6.06 -45.69
N ALA A 133 11.51 7.01 -46.06
CA ALA A 133 12.94 6.89 -45.84
C ALA A 133 13.28 6.72 -44.35
N GLY A 134 12.61 7.45 -43.46
CA GLY A 134 12.77 7.31 -42.01
C GLY A 134 12.37 5.94 -41.47
N VAL A 135 11.31 5.33 -42.00
CA VAL A 135 10.87 3.96 -41.64
C VAL A 135 11.91 2.93 -42.09
N ASN A 136 12.41 3.03 -43.33
CA ASN A 136 13.46 2.14 -43.83
C ASN A 136 14.76 2.26 -43.03
N LEU A 137 15.17 3.48 -42.67
CA LEU A 137 16.35 3.69 -41.83
C LEU A 137 16.17 3.11 -40.42
N HIS A 138 14.98 3.25 -39.82
CA HIS A 138 14.67 2.61 -38.53
C HIS A 138 14.79 1.09 -38.61
N GLN A 139 14.27 0.49 -39.68
CA GLN A 139 14.36 -0.95 -39.94
C GLN A 139 15.83 -1.40 -40.06
N ILE A 140 16.66 -0.68 -40.83
CA ILE A 140 18.09 -1.00 -40.96
C ILE A 140 18.78 -0.92 -39.58
N ALA A 141 18.50 0.12 -38.81
CA ALA A 141 19.06 0.30 -37.48
C ALA A 141 18.60 -0.80 -36.49
N SER A 142 17.32 -1.17 -36.48
CA SER A 142 16.78 -2.18 -35.55
C SER A 142 17.24 -3.61 -35.88
N GLU A 143 17.56 -3.89 -37.15
CA GLU A 143 18.05 -5.19 -37.59
C GLU A 143 19.54 -5.44 -37.28
N GLN A 144 20.29 -4.42 -36.83
CA GLN A 144 21.67 -4.57 -36.36
C GLN A 144 21.74 -5.59 -35.23
N ARG A 145 22.65 -6.57 -35.30
CA ARG A 145 22.67 -7.70 -34.34
C ARG A 145 23.45 -7.37 -33.10
N SER A 146 24.65 -6.84 -33.26
CA SER A 146 25.48 -6.36 -32.17
C SER A 146 24.82 -5.14 -31.51
N PRO A 147 24.67 -5.13 -30.18
CA PRO A 147 24.19 -3.96 -29.44
C PRO A 147 25.01 -2.69 -29.71
N ALA A 148 26.33 -2.81 -29.88
CA ALA A 148 27.19 -1.65 -30.14
C ALA A 148 26.85 -1.00 -31.49
N TYR A 149 26.72 -1.81 -32.54
CA TYR A 149 26.31 -1.34 -33.88
C TYR A 149 24.89 -0.78 -33.88
N ARG A 150 23.96 -1.41 -33.16
CA ARG A 150 22.59 -0.93 -33.03
C ARG A 150 22.50 0.41 -32.30
N ALA A 151 23.25 0.59 -31.21
CA ALA A 151 23.33 1.86 -30.49
C ALA A 151 23.93 2.96 -31.38
N ALA A 152 25.02 2.66 -32.10
CA ALA A 152 25.63 3.58 -33.05
C ALA A 152 24.66 3.99 -34.18
N ALA A 153 23.93 3.03 -34.76
CA ALA A 153 22.93 3.28 -35.79
C ALA A 153 21.81 4.22 -35.32
N TYR A 154 21.32 4.03 -34.09
CA TYR A 154 20.34 4.95 -33.50
C TYR A 154 20.94 6.33 -33.22
N LEU A 155 22.20 6.44 -32.81
CA LEU A 155 22.88 7.74 -32.66
C LEU A 155 23.02 8.48 -33.98
N GLU A 156 23.36 7.79 -35.07
CA GLU A 156 23.43 8.41 -36.39
C GLU A 156 22.07 8.94 -36.86
N LEU A 157 21.00 8.19 -36.62
CA LEU A 157 19.63 8.64 -36.88
C LEU A 157 19.26 9.84 -36.02
N ALA A 158 19.59 9.82 -34.73
CA ALA A 158 19.36 10.93 -33.83
C ALA A 158 20.06 12.21 -34.33
N HIS A 159 21.30 12.08 -34.79
CA HIS A 159 22.09 13.20 -35.31
C HIS A 159 21.48 13.77 -36.59
N ALA A 160 21.05 12.90 -37.50
CA ALA A 160 20.41 13.30 -38.76
C ALA A 160 19.10 14.05 -38.52
N TYR A 161 18.24 13.55 -37.62
CA TYR A 161 17.02 14.26 -37.22
C TYR A 161 17.32 15.58 -36.50
N GLY A 162 18.36 15.62 -35.67
CA GLY A 162 18.82 16.84 -35.00
C GLY A 162 19.23 17.93 -36.00
N LYS A 163 20.01 17.57 -37.03
CA LYS A 163 20.37 18.49 -38.13
C LYS A 163 19.17 19.01 -38.92
N LEU A 164 18.12 18.20 -39.05
CA LEU A 164 16.87 18.58 -39.71
C LEU A 164 15.96 19.45 -38.83
N GLY A 165 16.36 19.73 -37.57
CA GLY A 165 15.55 20.49 -36.61
C GLY A 165 14.36 19.70 -36.03
N VAL A 166 14.30 18.38 -36.25
CA VAL A 166 13.20 17.53 -35.75
C VAL A 166 13.59 16.95 -34.39
N GLN A 167 13.60 17.82 -33.37
CA GLN A 167 14.15 17.52 -32.04
C GLN A 167 13.48 16.31 -31.37
N ASP A 168 12.15 16.16 -31.46
CA ASP A 168 11.44 15.04 -30.83
C ASP A 168 11.91 13.68 -31.36
N ARG A 169 12.13 13.57 -32.68
CA ARG A 169 12.66 12.34 -33.28
C ARG A 169 14.12 12.12 -32.89
N ALA A 170 14.91 13.18 -32.84
CA ALA A 170 16.30 13.10 -32.39
C ALA A 170 16.39 12.56 -30.95
N LEU A 171 15.58 13.09 -30.03
CA LEU A 171 15.49 12.64 -28.64
C LEU A 171 15.02 11.19 -28.52
N ARG A 172 14.02 10.79 -29.33
CA ARG A 172 13.56 9.40 -29.39
C ARG A 172 14.68 8.44 -29.75
N TYR A 173 15.43 8.72 -30.82
CA TYR A 173 16.53 7.85 -31.24
C TYR A 173 17.71 7.88 -30.28
N ALA A 174 18.02 9.03 -29.67
CA ALA A 174 19.02 9.11 -28.60
C ALA A 174 18.63 8.27 -27.38
N SER A 175 17.34 8.23 -27.02
CA SER A 175 16.81 7.39 -25.95
C SER A 175 16.88 5.90 -26.30
N LEU A 176 16.52 5.52 -27.54
CA LEU A 176 16.70 4.14 -28.00
C LEU A 176 18.17 3.70 -27.97
N ALA A 177 19.10 4.58 -28.36
CA ALA A 177 20.53 4.30 -28.26
C ALA A 177 20.97 4.10 -26.81
N LEU A 178 20.44 4.89 -25.88
CA LEU A 178 20.70 4.75 -24.44
C LEU A 178 20.26 3.38 -23.92
N ASP A 179 19.05 2.95 -24.29
CA ASP A 179 18.49 1.67 -23.85
C ASP A 179 19.29 0.49 -24.42
N VAL A 180 19.69 0.56 -25.70
CA VAL A 180 20.55 -0.47 -26.31
C VAL A 180 21.95 -0.50 -25.70
N ALA A 181 22.52 0.66 -25.33
CA ALA A 181 23.84 0.73 -24.72
C ALA A 181 23.95 -0.09 -23.41
N ALA A 182 22.85 -0.23 -22.68
CA ALA A 182 22.78 -1.08 -21.48
C ALA A 182 23.00 -2.57 -21.76
N THR A 183 22.80 -3.00 -23.01
CA THR A 183 22.96 -4.40 -23.44
C THR A 183 24.34 -4.70 -24.05
N ILE A 184 25.22 -3.71 -24.16
CA ILE A 184 26.59 -3.89 -24.65
C ILE A 184 27.42 -4.62 -23.58
N PRO A 185 28.06 -5.76 -23.91
CA PRO A 185 28.79 -6.58 -22.94
C PRO A 185 30.16 -6.02 -22.57
N GLU A 186 30.84 -5.33 -23.49
CA GLU A 186 32.19 -4.78 -23.27
C GLU A 186 32.09 -3.40 -22.59
N ILE A 187 32.76 -3.24 -21.44
CA ILE A 187 32.62 -2.06 -20.57
C ILE A 187 33.13 -0.79 -21.28
N GLY A 188 34.19 -0.88 -22.10
CA GLY A 188 34.73 0.24 -22.85
C GLY A 188 33.76 0.76 -23.93
N GLU A 189 33.24 -0.13 -24.77
CA GLU A 189 32.24 0.14 -25.80
C GLU A 189 30.95 0.68 -25.18
N GLN A 190 30.52 0.09 -24.06
CA GLN A 190 29.36 0.55 -23.31
C GLN A 190 29.56 1.99 -22.80
N ALA A 191 30.71 2.28 -22.16
CA ALA A 191 31.05 3.63 -21.71
C ALA A 191 31.13 4.61 -22.88
N GLY A 192 31.70 4.18 -24.01
CA GLY A 192 31.76 4.95 -25.25
C GLY A 192 30.37 5.29 -25.80
N ALA A 193 29.47 4.32 -25.85
CA ALA A 193 28.09 4.50 -26.30
C ALA A 193 27.34 5.50 -25.40
N TYR A 194 27.44 5.37 -24.08
CA TYR A 194 26.84 6.32 -23.14
C TYR A 194 27.39 7.75 -23.31
N ASN A 195 28.70 7.89 -23.48
CA ASN A 195 29.31 9.20 -23.71
C ASN A 195 28.86 9.81 -25.06
N ALA A 196 28.72 8.98 -26.10
CA ALA A 196 28.23 9.41 -27.40
C ALA A 196 26.77 9.88 -27.34
N VAL A 197 25.90 9.16 -26.62
CA VAL A 197 24.52 9.61 -26.31
C VAL A 197 24.56 10.96 -25.60
N ALA A 198 25.41 11.12 -24.58
CA ALA A 198 25.46 12.36 -23.80
C ALA A 198 25.87 13.57 -24.64
N ARG A 199 26.91 13.42 -25.49
CA ARG A 199 27.38 14.48 -26.39
C ARG A 199 26.37 14.87 -27.45
N LEU A 200 25.61 13.90 -27.98
CA LEU A 200 24.57 14.19 -28.95
C LEU A 200 23.36 14.88 -28.30
N ALA A 201 22.94 14.36 -27.14
CA ALA A 201 21.77 14.84 -26.44
C ALA A 201 21.97 16.25 -25.84
N SER A 202 23.20 16.66 -25.49
CA SER A 202 23.48 18.00 -24.96
C SER A 202 23.00 19.14 -25.89
N GLY A 203 23.00 18.91 -27.21
CA GLY A 203 22.55 19.86 -28.22
C GLY A 203 21.03 19.86 -28.48
N LEU A 204 20.26 18.97 -27.85
CA LEU A 204 18.81 18.78 -28.10
C LEU A 204 17.93 19.53 -27.07
N GLY A 205 18.39 20.70 -26.61
CA GLY A 205 17.67 21.52 -25.65
C GLY A 205 17.62 20.94 -24.23
N PRO A 206 16.76 21.47 -23.33
CA PRO A 206 16.74 21.09 -21.91
C PRO A 206 16.45 19.60 -21.66
N THR A 207 15.53 19.00 -22.42
CA THR A 207 15.24 17.55 -22.34
C THR A 207 16.45 16.72 -22.77
N GLY A 208 17.16 17.16 -23.80
CA GLY A 208 18.41 16.56 -24.23
C GLY A 208 19.51 16.62 -23.16
N VAL A 209 19.63 17.74 -22.44
CA VAL A 209 20.56 17.87 -21.30
C VAL A 209 20.19 16.89 -20.18
N ALA A 210 18.90 16.71 -19.88
CA ALA A 210 18.46 15.70 -18.91
C ALA A 210 18.82 14.27 -19.35
N LEU A 211 18.61 13.94 -20.64
CA LEU A 211 19.03 12.68 -21.22
C LEU A 211 20.55 12.49 -21.17
N ALA A 212 21.32 13.54 -21.44
CA ALA A 212 22.79 13.52 -21.35
C ALA A 212 23.26 13.25 -19.91
N ASN A 213 22.68 13.93 -18.92
CA ASN A 213 22.96 13.70 -17.51
C ASN A 213 22.63 12.26 -17.08
N ARG A 214 21.49 11.72 -17.54
CA ARG A 214 21.11 10.33 -17.30
C ARG A 214 22.12 9.37 -17.91
N SER A 215 22.51 9.60 -19.17
CA SER A 215 23.49 8.77 -19.87
C SER A 215 24.85 8.75 -19.18
N ILE A 216 25.38 9.91 -18.78
CA ILE A 216 26.64 10.00 -18.02
C ILE A 216 26.53 9.22 -16.71
N GLY A 217 25.39 9.32 -16.02
CA GLY A 217 25.15 8.58 -14.78
C GLY A 217 25.25 7.06 -14.91
N LEU A 218 25.08 6.51 -16.12
CA LEU A 218 25.18 5.08 -16.42
C LEU A 218 26.60 4.63 -16.82
N ILE A 219 27.56 5.54 -17.03
CA ILE A 219 28.93 5.18 -17.39
C ILE A 219 29.57 4.34 -16.28
N PRO A 220 29.96 3.07 -16.52
CA PRO A 220 30.35 2.15 -15.44
C PRO A 220 31.59 2.61 -14.67
N ARG A 221 32.61 3.13 -15.35
CA ARG A 221 33.89 3.55 -14.75
C ARG A 221 33.81 4.97 -14.20
N THR A 222 34.12 5.14 -12.91
CA THR A 222 34.15 6.44 -12.21
C THR A 222 34.95 7.51 -12.97
N ARG A 223 36.14 7.15 -13.45
CA ARG A 223 37.02 8.09 -14.15
C ARG A 223 36.43 8.53 -15.49
N ASP A 224 35.90 7.61 -16.28
CA ASP A 224 35.25 7.91 -17.57
C ASP A 224 34.00 8.77 -17.37
N ARG A 225 33.26 8.51 -16.28
CA ARG A 225 32.10 9.31 -15.87
C ARG A 225 32.50 10.75 -15.53
N ALA A 226 33.58 10.95 -14.79
CA ALA A 226 34.11 12.27 -14.44
C ALA A 226 34.60 13.04 -15.69
N TYR A 227 35.24 12.36 -16.63
CA TYR A 227 35.60 12.96 -17.93
C TYR A 227 34.36 13.37 -18.72
N ALA A 228 33.34 12.51 -18.81
CA ALA A 228 32.10 12.85 -19.52
C ALA A 228 31.36 14.03 -18.86
N ARG A 229 31.38 14.14 -17.52
CA ARG A 229 30.87 15.32 -16.79
C ARG A 229 31.64 16.59 -17.15
N HIS A 230 32.96 16.52 -17.19
CA HIS A 230 33.82 17.64 -17.58
C HIS A 230 33.56 18.08 -19.03
N ASP A 231 33.52 17.13 -19.97
CA ASP A 231 33.27 17.38 -21.39
C ASP A 231 31.90 18.04 -21.60
N LEU A 232 30.84 17.51 -20.97
CA LEU A 232 29.50 18.08 -21.04
C LEU A 232 29.49 19.53 -20.50
N ALA A 233 30.14 19.77 -19.36
CA ALA A 233 30.21 21.11 -18.78
C ALA A 233 30.94 22.09 -19.70
N ARG A 234 32.06 21.68 -20.31
CA ARG A 234 32.80 22.51 -21.28
C ARG A 234 31.99 22.79 -22.55
N ASP A 235 31.24 21.80 -23.04
CA ASP A 235 30.34 21.96 -24.17
C ASP A 235 29.25 23.00 -23.88
N GLN A 236 28.65 22.95 -22.67
CA GLN A 236 27.66 23.92 -22.21
C GLN A 236 28.21 25.34 -22.01
N LEU A 237 29.54 25.52 -21.90
CA LEU A 237 30.16 26.84 -21.81
C LEU A 237 30.43 27.46 -23.19
N LYS A 238 30.32 26.72 -24.30
CA LYS A 238 30.55 27.27 -25.64
C LYS A 238 29.60 28.42 -25.94
N GLY A 239 30.14 29.50 -26.49
CA GLY A 239 29.40 30.73 -26.77
C GLY A 239 29.06 31.58 -25.53
N THR A 240 29.44 31.14 -24.32
CA THR A 240 29.30 31.94 -23.09
C THR A 240 30.58 32.76 -22.81
N PRO A 241 30.51 33.81 -21.97
CA PRO A 241 31.70 34.55 -21.53
C PRO A 241 32.76 33.71 -20.81
N TRP A 242 32.42 32.47 -20.43
CA TRP A 242 33.25 31.57 -19.63
C TRP A 242 34.04 30.55 -20.46
N GLU A 243 33.79 30.43 -21.78
CA GLU A 243 34.40 29.42 -22.65
C GLU A 243 35.94 29.41 -22.59
N LYS A 244 36.54 30.60 -22.69
CA LYS A 244 37.99 30.81 -22.81
C LYS A 244 38.64 31.42 -21.56
N VAL A 245 37.93 31.41 -20.44
CA VAL A 245 38.42 31.97 -19.17
C VAL A 245 39.36 30.99 -18.48
N ALA A 246 40.42 31.50 -17.85
CA ALA A 246 41.36 30.66 -17.10
C ALA A 246 40.71 30.03 -15.86
N ASP A 247 41.12 28.80 -15.52
CA ASP A 247 40.59 28.01 -14.39
C ASP A 247 40.56 28.77 -13.06
N ALA A 248 41.55 29.64 -12.80
CA ALA A 248 41.57 30.46 -11.58
C ALA A 248 40.35 31.41 -11.48
N LYS A 249 39.95 32.03 -12.59
CA LYS A 249 38.78 32.91 -12.65
C LYS A 249 37.47 32.12 -12.64
N LEU A 250 37.43 30.98 -13.34
CA LEU A 250 36.28 30.05 -13.29
C LEU A 250 36.01 29.57 -11.86
N LYS A 251 37.07 29.17 -11.13
CA LYS A 251 37.00 28.75 -9.73
C LYS A 251 36.48 29.86 -8.82
N ALA A 252 37.01 31.07 -8.96
CA ALA A 252 36.58 32.22 -8.15
C ALA A 252 35.08 32.52 -8.35
N GLU A 253 34.61 32.50 -9.60
CA GLU A 253 33.19 32.67 -9.89
C GLU A 253 32.34 31.51 -9.37
N ALA A 254 32.79 30.25 -9.55
CA ALA A 254 32.06 29.08 -9.06
C ALA A 254 31.85 29.13 -7.54
N ARG A 255 32.90 29.52 -6.77
CA ARG A 255 32.80 29.74 -5.32
C ARG A 255 31.88 30.89 -4.95
N ARG A 256 31.94 32.00 -5.69
CA ARG A 256 31.04 33.15 -5.50
C ARG A 256 29.58 32.75 -5.71
N ARG A 257 29.27 31.98 -6.77
CA ARG A 257 27.91 31.48 -7.04
C ARG A 257 27.43 30.51 -5.97
N LEU A 258 28.31 29.62 -5.50
CA LEU A 258 28.00 28.73 -4.38
C LEU A 258 27.65 29.52 -3.12
N ALA A 259 28.44 30.55 -2.78
CA ALA A 259 28.17 31.44 -1.65
C ALA A 259 26.85 32.22 -1.81
N ALA A 260 26.43 32.49 -3.05
CA ALA A 260 25.15 33.09 -3.38
C ALA A 260 23.99 32.08 -3.51
N ALA A 261 24.22 30.80 -3.19
CA ALA A 261 23.26 29.69 -3.34
C ALA A 261 22.79 29.42 -4.78
N ASP A 262 23.49 29.91 -5.80
CA ASP A 262 23.28 29.54 -7.21
C ASP A 262 23.96 28.19 -7.51
N LEU A 263 23.29 27.11 -7.11
CA LEU A 263 23.79 25.75 -7.31
C LEU A 263 23.96 25.38 -8.79
N PRO A 264 22.97 25.63 -9.69
CA PRO A 264 23.12 25.29 -11.11
C PRO A 264 24.26 26.04 -11.80
N GLY A 265 24.43 27.33 -11.51
CA GLY A 265 25.51 28.11 -12.07
C GLY A 265 26.89 27.74 -11.51
N SER A 266 26.97 27.40 -10.22
CA SER A 266 28.22 26.96 -9.59
C SER A 266 28.67 25.59 -10.11
N ILE A 267 27.77 24.61 -10.20
CA ILE A 267 28.13 23.25 -10.63
C ILE A 267 28.61 23.21 -12.08
N GLN A 268 27.99 24.00 -12.98
CA GLN A 268 28.39 24.08 -14.38
C GLN A 268 29.84 24.55 -14.52
N LEU A 269 30.24 25.56 -13.73
CA LEU A 269 31.62 26.07 -13.74
C LEU A 269 32.59 25.11 -13.03
N ALA A 270 32.18 24.50 -11.92
CA ALA A 270 33.02 23.58 -11.16
C ALA A 270 33.37 22.30 -11.95
N LEU A 271 32.40 21.71 -12.66
CA LEU A 271 32.63 20.53 -13.48
C LEU A 271 33.56 20.81 -14.67
N ALA A 272 33.53 22.03 -15.20
CA ALA A 272 34.38 22.47 -16.31
C ALA A 272 35.85 22.72 -15.91
N LEU A 273 36.19 22.75 -14.62
CA LEU A 273 37.58 22.87 -14.17
C LEU A 273 38.39 21.61 -14.48
N SER A 274 39.70 21.78 -14.67
CA SER A 274 40.65 20.68 -14.81
C SER A 274 40.84 19.92 -13.49
N ASP A 275 41.31 18.67 -13.57
CA ASP A 275 41.56 17.82 -12.40
C ASP A 275 42.56 18.48 -11.42
N SER A 276 42.13 18.71 -10.19
CA SER A 276 42.92 19.38 -9.14
C SER A 276 42.28 19.15 -7.76
N GLY A 277 43.09 19.20 -6.70
CA GLY A 277 42.59 19.07 -5.32
C GLY A 277 41.57 20.15 -4.94
N GLU A 278 41.76 21.38 -5.44
CA GLU A 278 40.85 22.49 -5.19
C GLU A 278 39.49 22.33 -5.89
N ARG A 279 39.47 21.65 -7.05
CA ARG A 279 38.23 21.26 -7.74
C ARG A 279 37.46 20.23 -6.91
N ASP A 280 38.15 19.23 -6.37
CA ASP A 280 37.52 18.22 -5.50
C ASP A 280 36.91 18.84 -4.24
N GLU A 281 37.60 19.80 -3.61
CA GLU A 281 37.06 20.55 -2.46
C GLU A 281 35.79 21.31 -2.83
N LEU A 282 35.80 22.05 -3.94
CA LEU A 282 34.63 22.79 -4.42
C LEU A 282 33.45 21.86 -4.75
N LEU A 283 33.72 20.70 -5.38
CA LEU A 283 32.68 19.69 -5.64
C LEU A 283 32.12 19.11 -4.34
N SER A 284 32.95 18.88 -3.33
CA SER A 284 32.51 18.44 -2.00
C SER A 284 31.64 19.48 -1.28
N ASP A 285 32.00 20.76 -1.37
CA ASP A 285 31.20 21.86 -0.84
C ASP A 285 29.85 21.97 -1.56
N LEU A 286 29.84 21.77 -2.88
CA LEU A 286 28.63 21.70 -3.69
C LEU A 286 27.72 20.53 -3.30
N VAL A 287 28.27 19.32 -3.09
CA VAL A 287 27.49 18.17 -2.60
C VAL A 287 26.82 18.51 -1.27
N THR A 288 27.55 19.16 -0.36
CA THR A 288 27.04 19.53 0.96
C THR A 288 25.96 20.61 0.87
N ALA A 289 26.17 21.66 0.08
CA ALA A 289 25.21 22.74 -0.11
C ALA A 289 23.94 22.24 -0.83
N ALA A 290 24.11 21.42 -1.87
CA ALA A 290 23.01 20.83 -2.62
C ALA A 290 22.20 19.84 -1.77
N GLY A 291 22.84 19.03 -0.92
CA GLY A 291 22.17 18.17 0.05
C GLY A 291 21.29 18.96 1.03
N LYS A 292 21.80 20.08 1.56
CA LYS A 292 21.02 20.98 2.43
C LYS A 292 19.79 21.57 1.73
N GLN A 293 19.92 21.90 0.45
CA GLN A 293 18.83 22.46 -0.38
C GLN A 293 17.96 21.42 -1.10
N GLN A 294 18.19 20.11 -0.87
CA GLN A 294 17.51 18.99 -1.54
C GLN A 294 17.66 18.96 -3.08
N ALA A 295 18.73 19.56 -3.61
CA ALA A 295 19.08 19.49 -5.03
C ALA A 295 19.93 18.24 -5.30
N PHE A 296 19.36 17.06 -5.12
CA PHE A 296 20.08 15.78 -5.15
C PHE A 296 20.63 15.41 -6.53
N ASP A 297 20.02 15.91 -7.61
CA ASP A 297 20.53 15.82 -8.97
C ASP A 297 21.85 16.59 -9.12
N VAL A 298 21.93 17.81 -8.58
CA VAL A 298 23.15 18.61 -8.52
C VAL A 298 24.20 17.96 -7.63
N ALA A 299 23.80 17.46 -6.45
CA ALA A 299 24.70 16.76 -5.55
C ALA A 299 25.31 15.51 -6.21
N LEU A 300 24.49 14.72 -6.90
CA LEU A 300 24.95 13.52 -7.59
C LEU A 300 25.86 13.87 -8.78
N ALA A 301 25.53 14.91 -9.55
CA ALA A 301 26.38 15.38 -10.64
C ALA A 301 27.75 15.87 -10.11
N ALA A 302 27.78 16.59 -8.99
CA ALA A 302 28.99 17.03 -8.32
C ALA A 302 29.84 15.86 -7.84
N ALA A 303 29.24 14.88 -7.17
CA ALA A 303 29.92 13.67 -6.72
C ALA A 303 30.52 12.89 -7.90
N GLN A 304 29.74 12.74 -8.99
CA GLN A 304 30.17 12.07 -10.22
C GLN A 304 31.25 12.82 -11.00
N GLY A 305 31.49 14.09 -10.68
CA GLY A 305 32.54 14.91 -11.30
C GLY A 305 33.94 14.64 -10.77
N SER A 306 34.09 14.03 -9.59
CA SER A 306 35.42 13.73 -9.02
C SER A 306 36.08 12.57 -9.76
N PHE A 307 37.36 12.73 -10.11
CA PHE A 307 38.16 11.71 -10.80
C PHE A 307 38.65 10.60 -9.87
N ASP A 308 38.69 10.86 -8.55
CA ASP A 308 39.07 9.90 -7.52
C ASP A 308 37.88 9.04 -7.10
N SER A 309 38.02 7.72 -7.24
CA SER A 309 36.94 6.78 -6.94
C SER A 309 36.58 6.73 -5.46
N SER A 310 37.54 6.93 -4.56
CA SER A 310 37.29 6.94 -3.12
C SER A 310 36.50 8.19 -2.72
N LYS A 311 36.89 9.36 -3.23
CA LYS A 311 36.17 10.63 -3.00
C LYS A 311 34.76 10.59 -3.58
N GLN A 312 34.60 10.15 -4.83
CA GLN A 312 33.30 10.00 -5.48
C GLN A 312 32.38 9.07 -4.68
N ASN A 313 32.87 7.89 -4.29
CA ASN A 313 32.08 6.93 -3.51
C ASN A 313 31.71 7.47 -2.13
N LYS A 314 32.61 8.20 -1.46
CA LYS A 314 32.32 8.85 -0.18
C LYS A 314 31.25 9.93 -0.32
N ALA A 315 31.30 10.75 -1.37
CA ALA A 315 30.29 11.76 -1.65
C ALA A 315 28.92 11.13 -1.97
N ILE A 316 28.88 10.07 -2.78
CA ILE A 316 27.66 9.30 -3.07
C ILE A 316 27.08 8.68 -1.79
N ALA A 317 27.92 8.06 -0.95
CA ALA A 317 27.48 7.53 0.34
C ALA A 317 26.92 8.61 1.27
N GLY A 318 27.47 9.83 1.22
CA GLY A 318 26.92 11.01 1.91
C GLY A 318 25.52 11.38 1.43
N ILE A 319 25.28 11.37 0.11
CA ILE A 319 23.97 11.61 -0.49
C ILE A 319 22.95 10.56 -0.02
N VAL A 320 23.34 9.28 -0.01
CA VAL A 320 22.43 8.21 0.47
C VAL A 320 22.12 8.35 1.96
N LYS A 321 23.12 8.71 2.79
CA LYS A 321 22.88 9.01 4.22
C LYS A 321 21.93 10.19 4.41
N GLU A 322 22.00 11.20 3.55
CA GLU A 322 21.08 12.34 3.58
C GLU A 322 19.63 11.87 3.26
N HIS A 323 19.43 11.03 2.24
CA HIS A 323 18.13 10.41 1.96
C HIS A 323 17.59 9.61 3.16
N ILE A 324 18.42 8.79 3.80
CA ILE A 324 18.07 8.06 5.03
C ILE A 324 17.63 9.05 6.14
N SER A 325 18.42 10.09 6.40
CA SER A 325 18.15 11.07 7.45
C SER A 325 16.85 11.84 7.26
N ARG A 326 16.40 11.97 6.01
CA ARG A 326 15.15 12.65 5.63
C ARG A 326 13.95 11.71 5.53
N GLY A 327 14.16 10.41 5.75
CA GLY A 327 13.11 9.41 5.63
C GLY A 327 12.71 9.10 4.19
N THR A 328 13.58 9.33 3.20
CA THR A 328 13.35 8.98 1.78
C THR A 328 14.34 7.95 1.21
N PRO A 329 14.63 6.82 1.91
CA PRO A 329 15.67 5.88 1.52
C PRO A 329 15.44 5.22 0.16
N LEU A 330 14.20 5.13 -0.34
CA LEU A 330 13.92 4.51 -1.64
C LEU A 330 14.45 5.32 -2.83
N GLN A 331 14.67 6.63 -2.65
CA GLN A 331 15.28 7.47 -3.69
C GLN A 331 16.73 7.07 -3.97
N ALA A 332 17.40 6.43 -3.01
CA ALA A 332 18.76 5.96 -3.16
C ALA A 332 18.86 4.67 -4.01
N ALA A 333 17.75 4.01 -4.35
CA ALA A 333 17.76 2.73 -5.05
C ALA A 333 18.53 2.79 -6.38
N GLU A 334 18.18 3.74 -7.25
CA GLU A 334 18.86 3.94 -8.52
C GLU A 334 20.33 4.36 -8.35
N ILE A 335 20.67 5.02 -7.25
CA ILE A 335 22.06 5.41 -6.94
C ILE A 335 22.87 4.14 -6.63
N VAL A 336 22.36 3.29 -5.73
CA VAL A 336 23.00 2.05 -5.29
C VAL A 336 23.17 1.06 -6.44
N GLU A 337 22.18 0.92 -7.31
CA GLU A 337 22.28 0.07 -8.51
C GLU A 337 23.41 0.51 -9.45
N ARG A 338 23.71 1.81 -9.51
CA ARG A 338 24.74 2.41 -10.38
C ARG A 338 26.12 2.49 -9.72
N MET A 339 26.25 2.11 -8.45
CA MET A 339 27.54 2.05 -7.76
C MET A 339 28.33 0.82 -8.21
N GLN A 340 29.64 1.01 -8.41
CA GLN A 340 30.56 -0.11 -8.63
C GLN A 340 30.58 -1.03 -7.41
N ASP A 341 30.78 -2.32 -7.65
CA ASP A 341 30.95 -3.30 -6.58
C ASP A 341 32.23 -3.00 -5.78
N GLY A 342 32.08 -2.98 -4.45
CA GLY A 342 33.17 -2.68 -3.54
C GLY A 342 32.70 -2.26 -2.15
N PRO A 343 33.64 -1.90 -1.25
CA PRO A 343 33.35 -1.64 0.16
C PRO A 343 32.33 -0.53 0.39
N ALA A 344 32.36 0.52 -0.44
CA ALA A 344 31.44 1.65 -0.32
C ALA A 344 29.99 1.25 -0.64
N ARG A 345 29.77 0.44 -1.68
CA ARG A 345 28.43 -0.06 -2.04
C ARG A 345 27.86 -0.95 -0.94
N VAL A 346 28.69 -1.86 -0.39
CA VAL A 346 28.31 -2.70 0.76
C VAL A 346 27.91 -1.84 1.95
N SER A 347 28.72 -0.84 2.32
CA SER A 347 28.46 0.05 3.46
C SER A 347 27.14 0.80 3.31
N VAL A 348 26.85 1.30 2.11
CA VAL A 348 25.59 1.99 1.80
C VAL A 348 24.39 1.04 1.86
N GLN A 349 24.52 -0.17 1.29
CA GLN A 349 23.47 -1.19 1.35
C GLN A 349 23.16 -1.60 2.79
N LEU A 350 24.18 -1.79 3.63
CA LEU A 350 24.00 -2.11 5.06
C LEU A 350 23.29 -0.97 5.82
N ALA A 351 23.63 0.29 5.52
CA ALA A 351 22.97 1.44 6.13
C ALA A 351 21.49 1.53 5.74
N LEU A 352 21.17 1.36 4.44
CA LEU A 352 19.80 1.30 3.95
C LEU A 352 19.02 0.12 4.54
N ALA A 353 19.61 -1.08 4.56
CA ALA A 353 18.99 -2.27 5.12
C ALA A 353 18.66 -2.09 6.61
N THR A 354 19.56 -1.45 7.36
CA THR A 354 19.35 -1.15 8.78
C THR A 354 18.16 -0.19 8.97
N GLU A 355 18.09 0.89 8.18
CA GLU A 355 16.99 1.86 8.27
C GLU A 355 15.65 1.23 7.90
N LEU A 356 15.61 0.46 6.81
CA LEU A 356 14.40 -0.21 6.35
C LEU A 356 13.90 -1.24 7.38
N ALA A 357 14.81 -1.99 8.00
CA ALA A 357 14.46 -2.92 9.08
C ALA A 357 13.82 -2.19 10.27
N ARG A 358 14.41 -1.07 10.70
CA ARG A 358 13.87 -0.23 11.79
C ARG A 358 12.51 0.38 11.45
N SER A 359 12.27 0.67 10.17
CA SER A 359 11.01 1.19 9.66
C SER A 359 9.95 0.09 9.40
N GLY A 360 10.25 -1.18 9.68
CA GLY A 360 9.33 -2.31 9.49
C GLY A 360 9.31 -2.90 8.08
N TYR A 361 10.16 -2.44 7.16
CA TYR A 361 10.30 -2.94 5.79
C TYR A 361 11.25 -4.13 5.72
N GLY A 362 10.91 -5.19 6.45
CA GLY A 362 11.74 -6.39 6.63
C GLY A 362 12.21 -7.02 5.32
N GLY A 363 11.31 -7.23 4.35
CA GLY A 363 11.63 -7.84 3.05
C GLY A 363 12.65 -7.03 2.23
N MET A 364 12.53 -5.71 2.21
CA MET A 364 13.53 -4.85 1.55
C MET A 364 14.89 -4.95 2.26
N ALA A 365 14.87 -4.91 3.60
CA ALA A 365 16.08 -5.04 4.39
C ALA A 365 16.76 -6.40 4.16
N ASP A 366 16.00 -7.49 4.11
CA ASP A 366 16.46 -8.84 3.81
C ASP A 366 17.15 -8.92 2.45
N GLN A 367 16.54 -8.33 1.42
CA GLN A 367 17.12 -8.30 0.08
C GLN A 367 18.46 -7.55 0.05
N LEU A 368 18.54 -6.38 0.71
CA LEU A 368 19.78 -5.60 0.80
C LEU A 368 20.86 -6.27 1.67
N PHE A 369 20.48 -6.91 2.78
CA PHE A 369 21.42 -7.71 3.57
C PHE A 369 21.94 -8.90 2.77
N SER A 370 21.06 -9.65 2.11
CA SER A 370 21.46 -10.81 1.30
C SER A 370 22.44 -10.43 0.18
N THR A 371 22.17 -9.34 -0.53
CA THR A 371 23.05 -8.85 -1.61
C THR A 371 24.40 -8.34 -1.07
N SER A 372 24.38 -7.54 0.00
CA SER A 372 25.61 -7.01 0.60
C SER A 372 26.48 -8.10 1.22
N LEU A 373 25.90 -9.07 1.93
CA LEU A 373 26.64 -10.19 2.54
C LEU A 373 27.29 -11.09 1.48
N LYS A 374 26.58 -11.39 0.38
CA LYS A 374 27.18 -12.13 -0.76
C LYS A 374 28.37 -11.38 -1.36
N SER A 375 28.29 -10.05 -1.46
CA SER A 375 29.39 -9.22 -1.96
C SER A 375 30.59 -9.20 -0.99
N VAL A 376 30.34 -9.23 0.31
CA VAL A 376 31.41 -9.41 1.32
C VAL A 376 32.06 -10.78 1.15
N GLU A 377 31.28 -11.86 1.04
CA GLU A 377 31.81 -13.22 0.91
C GLU A 377 32.64 -13.45 -0.35
N SER A 378 32.31 -12.78 -1.46
CA SER A 378 33.07 -12.85 -2.72
C SER A 378 34.27 -11.89 -2.78
N SER A 379 34.43 -11.00 -1.81
CA SER A 379 35.52 -10.02 -1.77
C SER A 379 36.85 -10.64 -1.31
N LYS A 380 37.98 -9.98 -1.62
CA LYS A 380 39.31 -10.37 -1.11
C LYS A 380 39.36 -10.35 0.41
N GLU A 381 40.13 -11.24 1.03
CA GLU A 381 40.21 -11.41 2.50
C GLU A 381 40.45 -10.10 3.25
N ALA A 382 41.38 -9.25 2.78
CA ALA A 382 41.66 -7.95 3.40
C ALA A 382 40.43 -7.02 3.44
N VAL A 383 39.61 -7.05 2.38
CA VAL A 383 38.35 -6.28 2.30
C VAL A 383 37.29 -6.88 3.21
N GLN A 384 37.22 -8.22 3.30
CA GLN A 384 36.30 -8.89 4.23
C GLN A 384 36.57 -8.45 5.67
N LYS A 385 37.83 -8.54 6.11
CA LYS A 385 38.23 -8.16 7.48
C LYS A 385 37.87 -6.72 7.81
N ALA A 386 38.06 -5.79 6.86
CA ALA A 386 37.70 -4.39 7.04
C ALA A 386 36.19 -4.14 7.18
N LEU A 387 35.35 -4.96 6.54
CA LEU A 387 33.89 -4.79 6.53
C LEU A 387 33.16 -5.53 7.66
N LEU A 388 33.77 -6.52 8.30
CA LEU A 388 33.13 -7.31 9.36
C LEU A 388 32.56 -6.47 10.53
N PRO A 389 33.26 -5.45 11.08
CA PRO A 389 32.70 -4.62 12.14
C PRO A 389 31.41 -3.89 11.71
N ASP A 390 31.36 -3.41 10.46
CA ASP A 390 30.20 -2.70 9.92
C ASP A 390 29.03 -3.66 9.67
N VAL A 391 29.32 -4.87 9.18
CA VAL A 391 28.32 -5.95 9.03
C VAL A 391 27.70 -6.29 10.38
N VAL A 392 28.51 -6.53 11.40
CA VAL A 392 28.03 -6.87 12.75
C VAL A 392 27.20 -5.73 13.33
N ARG A 393 27.64 -4.47 13.21
CA ARG A 393 26.87 -3.30 13.67
C ARG A 393 25.53 -3.16 12.94
N ALA A 394 25.51 -3.32 11.62
CA ALA A 394 24.30 -3.22 10.83
C ALA A 394 23.28 -4.31 11.20
N LEU A 395 23.70 -5.58 11.27
CA LEU A 395 22.85 -6.70 11.67
C LEU A 395 22.35 -6.54 13.12
N THR A 396 23.20 -6.08 14.03
CA THR A 396 22.87 -5.77 15.42
C THR A 396 21.79 -4.69 15.53
N ARG A 397 21.92 -3.59 14.77
CA ARG A 397 20.95 -2.49 14.75
C ARG A 397 19.62 -2.87 14.09
N ALA A 398 19.66 -3.84 13.17
CA ALA A 398 18.48 -4.43 12.54
C ALA A 398 17.87 -5.61 13.33
N GLU A 399 18.37 -5.89 14.54
CA GLU A 399 17.91 -6.99 15.41
C GLU A 399 18.06 -8.40 14.80
N ARG A 400 19.00 -8.58 13.87
CA ARG A 400 19.34 -9.87 13.21
C ARG A 400 20.47 -10.58 13.95
N PHE A 401 20.22 -10.87 15.22
CA PHE A 401 21.25 -11.30 16.18
C PHE A 401 21.99 -12.58 15.79
N ASP A 402 21.30 -13.60 15.26
CA ASP A 402 21.95 -14.87 14.90
C ASP A 402 22.91 -14.71 13.72
N HIS A 403 22.59 -13.80 12.78
CA HIS A 403 23.52 -13.45 11.72
C HIS A 403 24.69 -12.64 12.28
N ALA A 404 24.42 -11.67 13.16
CA ALA A 404 25.46 -10.87 13.80
C ALA A 404 26.48 -11.71 14.56
N LEU A 405 26.03 -12.72 15.33
CA LEU A 405 26.89 -13.65 16.07
C LEU A 405 27.80 -14.47 15.13
N ARG A 406 27.26 -15.02 14.03
CA ARG A 406 28.06 -15.77 13.04
C ARG A 406 29.17 -14.94 12.41
N PHE A 407 28.90 -13.67 12.10
CA PHE A 407 29.94 -12.77 11.58
C PHE A 407 30.90 -12.30 12.68
N ALA A 408 30.41 -12.11 13.90
CA ALA A 408 31.23 -11.75 15.06
C ALA A 408 32.30 -12.82 15.34
N GLU A 409 32.02 -14.11 15.20
CA GLU A 409 33.00 -15.20 15.37
C GLU A 409 34.25 -15.07 14.48
N ARG A 410 34.11 -14.46 13.30
CA ARG A 410 35.19 -14.30 12.31
C ARG A 410 36.06 -13.05 12.53
N MET A 411 35.70 -12.19 13.48
CA MET A 411 36.42 -10.94 13.74
C MET A 411 37.71 -11.17 14.53
N GLU A 412 38.79 -10.55 14.08
CA GLU A 412 40.07 -10.51 14.79
C GLU A 412 40.05 -9.48 15.93
N ALA A 413 40.94 -9.62 16.92
CA ALA A 413 41.03 -8.70 18.04
C ALA A 413 41.46 -7.30 17.58
N GLY A 414 40.77 -6.27 18.07
CA GLY A 414 41.04 -4.87 17.74
C GLY A 414 40.03 -3.93 18.37
N SER A 415 40.30 -2.62 18.29
CA SER A 415 39.42 -1.59 18.87
C SER A 415 38.03 -1.56 18.19
N GLU A 416 37.99 -1.60 16.85
CA GLU A 416 36.74 -1.68 16.07
C GLU A 416 35.92 -2.94 16.39
N THR A 417 36.61 -4.06 16.63
CA THR A 417 35.99 -5.30 17.09
C THR A 417 35.40 -5.14 18.48
N SER A 418 36.15 -4.59 19.44
CA SER A 418 35.63 -4.35 20.79
C SER A 418 34.38 -3.46 20.76
N SER A 419 34.37 -2.42 19.92
CA SER A 419 33.22 -1.52 19.74
C SER A 419 32.01 -2.27 19.18
N ALA A 420 32.16 -2.97 18.05
CA ALA A 420 31.06 -3.70 17.41
C ALA A 420 30.50 -4.83 18.30
N LEU A 421 31.37 -5.56 19.00
CA LEU A 421 30.95 -6.61 19.94
C LEU A 421 30.27 -6.04 21.18
N SER A 422 30.68 -4.85 21.67
CA SER A 422 29.99 -4.20 22.78
C SER A 422 28.57 -3.76 22.44
N ASP A 423 28.37 -3.24 21.23
CA ASP A 423 27.03 -2.90 20.71
C ASP A 423 26.15 -4.16 20.64
N LEU A 424 26.71 -5.26 20.10
CA LEU A 424 26.01 -6.54 19.98
C LEU A 424 25.65 -7.12 21.36
N ALA A 425 26.61 -7.20 22.27
CA ALA A 425 26.40 -7.73 23.62
C ALA A 425 25.33 -6.94 24.38
N LYS A 426 25.39 -5.60 24.34
CA LYS A 426 24.39 -4.74 24.98
C LYS A 426 22.99 -4.98 24.42
N ARG A 427 22.84 -5.06 23.09
CA ARG A 427 21.53 -5.28 22.47
C ARG A 427 20.98 -6.70 22.66
N LEU A 428 21.85 -7.71 22.64
CA LEU A 428 21.48 -9.09 23.00
C LEU A 428 20.92 -9.12 24.43
N ALA A 429 21.59 -8.46 25.38
CA ALA A 429 21.11 -8.36 26.74
C ALA A 429 19.77 -7.60 26.83
N ASP A 430 19.61 -6.50 26.11
CA ASP A 430 18.35 -5.73 26.07
C ASP A 430 17.17 -6.52 25.49
N LYS A 431 17.45 -7.56 24.68
CA LYS A 431 16.48 -8.50 24.11
C LYS A 431 16.47 -9.86 24.83
N GLU A 432 16.92 -9.86 26.09
CA GLU A 432 16.85 -11.00 27.01
C GLU A 432 17.70 -12.22 26.60
N ARG A 433 18.64 -12.07 25.66
CA ARG A 433 19.63 -13.09 25.27
C ARG A 433 20.92 -12.98 26.08
N LEU A 434 20.79 -13.12 27.40
CA LEU A 434 21.87 -12.82 28.35
C LEU A 434 23.11 -13.71 28.16
N ALA A 435 22.92 -15.01 27.92
CA ALA A 435 24.02 -15.96 27.73
C ALA A 435 24.89 -15.59 26.51
N ASP A 436 24.25 -15.25 25.39
CA ASP A 436 24.96 -14.82 24.18
C ASP A 436 25.71 -13.51 24.41
N ALA A 437 25.13 -12.57 25.17
CA ALA A 437 25.78 -11.31 25.52
C ALA A 437 27.04 -11.52 26.38
N GLU A 438 26.96 -12.37 27.40
CA GLU A 438 28.08 -12.68 28.29
C GLU A 438 29.21 -13.41 27.56
N ALA A 439 28.87 -14.29 26.61
CA ALA A 439 29.84 -15.02 25.80
C ALA A 439 30.75 -14.11 24.95
N LEU A 440 30.31 -12.87 24.66
CA LEU A 440 31.10 -11.88 23.91
C LEU A 440 32.11 -11.11 24.77
N LEU A 441 31.91 -11.03 26.09
CA LEU A 441 32.74 -10.24 27.00
C LEU A 441 34.25 -10.54 26.94
N PRO A 442 34.72 -11.80 26.81
CA PRO A 442 36.15 -12.10 26.72
C PRO A 442 36.85 -11.48 25.51
N ARG A 443 36.09 -11.10 24.48
CA ARG A 443 36.60 -10.53 23.21
C ARG A 443 36.50 -8.99 23.17
N ILE A 444 35.93 -8.37 24.20
CA ILE A 444 35.83 -6.91 24.34
C ILE A 444 36.93 -6.45 25.31
N GLN A 445 38.04 -5.97 24.74
CA GLN A 445 39.26 -5.66 25.50
C GLN A 445 39.29 -4.21 26.00
N GLU A 446 38.71 -3.29 25.24
CA GLU A 446 38.66 -1.87 25.62
C GLU A 446 37.72 -1.65 26.81
N LYS A 447 38.20 -0.96 27.84
CA LYS A 447 37.46 -0.79 29.11
C LYS A 447 36.12 -0.08 28.92
N ASP A 448 36.07 0.96 28.09
CA ASP A 448 34.83 1.71 27.86
C ASP A 448 33.81 0.90 27.06
N HIS A 449 34.25 0.13 26.06
CA HIS A 449 33.39 -0.80 25.32
C HIS A 449 32.90 -1.94 26.24
N ARG A 450 33.75 -2.43 27.14
CA ARG A 450 33.36 -3.44 28.13
C ARG A 450 32.33 -2.89 29.11
N SER A 451 32.53 -1.68 29.63
CA SER A 451 31.55 -0.94 30.44
C SER A 451 30.20 -0.84 29.71
N HIS A 452 30.23 -0.45 28.44
CA HIS A 452 29.03 -0.34 27.61
C HIS A 452 28.25 -1.66 27.50
N ALA A 453 28.94 -2.76 27.23
CA ALA A 453 28.34 -4.10 27.17
C ALA A 453 27.75 -4.54 28.53
N LEU A 454 28.54 -4.37 29.60
CA LEU A 454 28.16 -4.71 30.97
C LEU A 454 26.96 -3.89 31.45
N SER A 455 26.78 -2.64 30.98
CA SER A 455 25.62 -1.83 31.32
C SER A 455 24.28 -2.45 30.87
N GLY A 456 24.26 -3.10 29.69
CA GLY A 456 23.10 -3.82 29.20
C GLY A 456 22.86 -5.10 29.98
N ILE A 457 23.91 -5.91 30.15
CA ILE A 457 23.89 -7.18 30.90
C ILE A 457 23.42 -6.95 32.34
N GLY A 458 24.01 -5.97 33.04
CA GLY A 458 23.68 -5.63 34.42
C GLY A 458 22.23 -5.15 34.58
N ARG A 459 21.73 -4.29 33.68
CA ARG A 459 20.33 -3.86 33.71
C ARG A 459 19.37 -5.03 33.51
N THR A 460 19.67 -5.93 32.59
CA THR A 460 18.84 -7.11 32.33
C THR A 460 18.87 -8.10 33.50
N LYS A 461 20.04 -8.34 34.12
CA LYS A 461 20.13 -9.15 35.36
C LYS A 461 19.28 -8.57 36.49
N ALA A 462 19.34 -7.25 36.69
CA ALA A 462 18.52 -6.58 37.69
C ALA A 462 17.02 -6.74 37.41
N LYS A 463 16.59 -6.55 36.15
CA LYS A 463 15.19 -6.76 35.72
C LYS A 463 14.73 -8.20 35.93
N ALA A 464 15.60 -9.18 35.73
CA ALA A 464 15.33 -10.60 35.99
C ALA A 464 15.31 -10.97 37.49
N GLY A 465 15.60 -10.02 38.39
CA GLY A 465 15.63 -10.23 39.83
C GLY A 465 17.00 -10.63 40.40
N ASP A 466 18.01 -10.83 39.55
CA ASP A 466 19.40 -11.09 39.98
C ASP A 466 20.12 -9.77 40.33
N VAL A 467 19.66 -9.16 41.41
CA VAL A 467 20.21 -7.90 41.92
C VAL A 467 21.66 -8.07 42.38
N ALA A 468 22.01 -9.20 42.97
CA ALA A 468 23.36 -9.44 43.49
C ALA A 468 24.40 -9.40 42.37
N SER A 469 24.17 -10.12 41.26
CA SER A 469 25.07 -10.08 40.11
C SER A 469 25.08 -8.71 39.43
N ALA A 470 23.92 -8.06 39.29
CA ALA A 470 23.85 -6.71 38.72
C ALA A 470 24.69 -5.71 39.53
N MET A 471 24.60 -5.78 40.86
CA MET A 471 25.40 -4.95 41.77
C MET A 471 26.89 -5.27 41.69
N HIS A 472 27.29 -6.53 41.53
CA HIS A 472 28.70 -6.90 41.34
C HIS A 472 29.31 -6.22 40.10
N LEU A 473 28.57 -6.20 38.99
CA LEU A 473 29.03 -5.61 37.74
C LEU A 473 29.29 -4.09 37.82
N THR A 474 28.67 -3.39 38.78
CA THR A 474 28.85 -1.94 38.94
C THR A 474 30.30 -1.52 39.20
N SER A 475 31.12 -2.42 39.75
CA SER A 475 32.54 -2.17 40.00
C SER A 475 33.41 -2.14 38.74
N GLU A 476 32.93 -2.70 37.63
CA GLU A 476 33.62 -2.73 36.33
C GLU A 476 33.19 -1.59 35.38
N LEU A 477 32.20 -0.78 35.76
CA LEU A 477 31.65 0.30 34.92
C LEU A 477 32.49 1.57 35.05
N THR A 478 32.79 2.21 33.92
CA THR A 478 33.75 3.33 33.87
C THR A 478 33.10 4.72 33.91
N ASN A 479 31.82 4.84 33.54
CA ASN A 479 31.13 6.12 33.44
C ASN A 479 29.78 6.12 34.18
N ALA A 480 29.32 7.33 34.54
CA ALA A 480 28.09 7.53 35.31
C ALA A 480 26.81 7.15 34.55
N GLU A 481 26.83 7.18 33.21
CA GLU A 481 25.68 6.78 32.38
C GLU A 481 25.44 5.25 32.46
N ASP A 482 26.48 4.46 32.19
CA ASP A 482 26.43 3.00 32.27
C ASP A 482 26.11 2.53 33.70
N LEU A 483 26.71 3.17 34.71
CA LEU A 483 26.42 2.90 36.12
C LEU A 483 24.98 3.23 36.47
N GLY A 484 24.51 4.43 36.09
CA GLY A 484 23.13 4.85 36.31
C GLY A 484 22.11 3.91 35.68
N ARG A 485 22.39 3.38 34.48
CA ARG A 485 21.53 2.41 33.78
C ARG A 485 21.37 1.09 34.53
N VAL A 486 22.43 0.57 35.14
CA VAL A 486 22.37 -0.68 35.92
C VAL A 486 21.64 -0.42 37.24
N LEU A 487 22.02 0.65 37.95
CA LEU A 487 21.41 1.02 39.23
C LEU A 487 19.91 1.32 39.09
N SER A 488 19.46 1.98 38.02
CA SER A 488 18.02 2.21 37.78
C SER A 488 17.26 0.90 37.58
N GLY A 489 17.88 -0.09 36.91
CA GLY A 489 17.35 -1.45 36.83
C GLY A 489 17.22 -2.12 38.20
N VAL A 490 18.21 -1.95 39.08
CA VAL A 490 18.19 -2.46 40.45
C VAL A 490 17.11 -1.79 41.29
N VAL A 491 16.97 -0.46 41.19
CA VAL A 491 15.89 0.31 41.84
C VAL A 491 14.52 -0.22 41.43
N ARG A 492 14.31 -0.44 40.13
CA ARG A 492 13.06 -1.02 39.62
C ARG A 492 12.78 -2.41 40.20
N SER A 493 13.80 -3.25 40.26
CA SER A 493 13.70 -4.60 40.84
C SER A 493 13.27 -4.57 42.32
N HIS A 494 13.96 -3.79 43.14
CA HIS A 494 13.59 -3.59 44.55
C HIS A 494 12.18 -3.00 44.70
N SER A 495 11.85 -1.96 43.92
CA SER A 495 10.51 -1.35 43.96
C SER A 495 9.39 -2.33 43.58
N THR A 496 9.63 -3.18 42.57
CA THR A 496 8.68 -4.23 42.13
C THR A 496 8.48 -5.28 43.22
N SER A 497 9.54 -5.66 43.94
CA SER A 497 9.46 -6.55 45.10
C SER A 497 8.77 -5.91 46.32
N GLY A 498 8.70 -4.56 46.38
CA GLY A 498 8.15 -3.82 47.52
C GLY A 498 9.19 -3.44 48.58
N ASP A 499 10.47 -3.79 48.36
CA ASP A 499 11.59 -3.34 49.19
C ASP A 499 12.00 -1.91 48.82
N PHE A 500 11.15 -0.96 49.17
CA PHE A 500 11.39 0.43 48.85
C PHE A 500 12.55 1.05 49.63
N ALA A 501 12.95 0.48 50.77
CA ALA A 501 14.08 0.97 51.55
C ALA A 501 15.39 0.80 50.76
N GLN A 502 15.61 -0.39 50.19
CA GLN A 502 16.75 -0.63 49.31
C GLN A 502 16.63 0.16 48.00
N ALA A 503 15.43 0.25 47.42
CA ALA A 503 15.21 1.05 46.20
C ALA A 503 15.64 2.51 46.38
N VAL A 504 15.23 3.15 47.48
CA VAL A 504 15.61 4.53 47.85
C VAL A 504 17.13 4.64 48.01
N SER A 505 17.75 3.74 48.76
CA SER A 505 19.20 3.76 48.99
C SER A 505 20.01 3.63 47.69
N VAL A 506 19.56 2.78 46.76
CA VAL A 506 20.23 2.63 45.46
C VAL A 506 19.99 3.85 44.56
N ALA A 507 18.78 4.43 44.57
CA ALA A 507 18.47 5.63 43.78
C ALA A 507 19.30 6.86 44.21
N GLU A 508 19.60 6.99 45.51
CA GLU A 508 20.47 8.07 46.03
C GLU A 508 21.90 8.02 45.45
N ARG A 509 22.40 6.82 45.16
CA ARG A 509 23.74 6.57 44.57
C ARG A 509 23.85 6.86 43.08
N ILE A 510 22.73 7.11 42.40
CA ILE A 510 22.75 7.44 40.98
C ILE A 510 23.22 8.89 40.80
N GLU A 511 24.32 9.07 40.08
CA GLU A 511 24.87 10.39 39.74
C GLU A 511 24.28 10.94 38.44
N ASN A 512 24.08 10.10 37.42
CA ASN A 512 23.51 10.51 36.15
C ASN A 512 22.05 10.98 36.35
N PRO A 513 21.72 12.25 36.04
CA PRO A 513 20.40 12.79 36.34
C PRO A 513 19.23 12.12 35.63
N GLU A 514 19.42 11.68 34.39
CA GLU A 514 18.37 11.03 33.60
C GLU A 514 17.94 9.71 34.26
N PHE A 515 18.91 8.87 34.61
CA PHE A 515 18.64 7.62 35.32
C PHE A 515 18.17 7.83 36.75
N LYS A 516 18.58 8.93 37.40
CA LYS A 516 18.10 9.30 38.73
C LYS A 516 16.62 9.66 38.69
N VAL A 517 16.20 10.44 37.70
CA VAL A 517 14.78 10.75 37.46
C VAL A 517 13.99 9.49 37.12
N GLU A 518 14.51 8.60 36.25
CA GLU A 518 13.87 7.30 35.96
C GLU A 518 13.66 6.48 37.24
N ALA A 519 14.70 6.36 38.07
CA ALA A 519 14.68 5.57 39.31
C ALA A 519 13.65 6.09 40.32
N TRP A 520 13.64 7.39 40.63
CA TRP A 520 12.69 7.96 41.58
C TRP A 520 11.25 7.96 41.05
N THR A 521 11.07 8.11 39.73
CA THR A 521 9.76 7.98 39.07
C THR A 521 9.18 6.59 39.29
N GLU A 522 10.01 5.56 39.12
CA GLU A 522 9.63 4.17 39.32
C GLU A 522 9.26 3.89 40.78
N ILE A 523 10.04 4.41 41.73
CA ILE A 523 9.74 4.32 43.17
C ILE A 523 8.39 4.95 43.48
N ALA A 524 8.15 6.20 43.05
CA ALA A 524 6.92 6.93 43.33
C ALA A 524 5.68 6.18 42.83
N ARG A 525 5.74 5.76 41.55
CA ARG A 525 4.64 5.05 40.88
C ARG A 525 4.31 3.72 41.58
N LEU A 526 5.32 2.89 41.84
CA LEU A 526 5.10 1.57 42.46
C LEU A 526 4.73 1.68 43.95
N ALA A 527 5.24 2.68 44.67
CA ALA A 527 4.86 2.94 46.06
C ALA A 527 3.38 3.29 46.17
N TRP A 528 2.86 4.18 45.32
CA TRP A 528 1.43 4.51 45.30
C TRP A 528 0.56 3.33 44.88
N GLN A 529 0.96 2.55 43.87
CA GLN A 529 0.24 1.32 43.48
C GLN A 529 0.13 0.32 44.65
N LYS A 530 1.18 0.21 45.47
CA LYS A 530 1.20 -0.64 46.68
C LYS A 530 0.65 0.05 47.94
N ARG A 531 -0.02 1.20 47.80
CA ARG A 531 -0.62 2.00 48.89
C ARG A 531 0.37 2.51 49.95
N ASN A 532 1.65 2.68 49.58
CA ASN A 532 2.67 3.29 50.42
C ASN A 532 2.84 4.78 50.06
N GLY A 533 1.93 5.62 50.56
CA GLY A 533 1.87 7.04 50.25
C GLY A 533 3.10 7.84 50.72
N ASP A 534 3.68 7.47 51.87
CA ASP A 534 4.80 8.20 52.46
C ASP A 534 6.06 8.10 51.59
N ILE A 535 6.38 6.89 51.11
CA ILE A 535 7.50 6.68 50.19
C ILE A 535 7.23 7.32 48.84
N GLY A 536 5.99 7.24 48.33
CA GLY A 536 5.61 7.90 47.09
C GLY A 536 5.82 9.41 47.15
N ASN A 537 5.37 10.06 48.23
CA ASN A 537 5.54 11.49 48.44
C ASN A 537 7.01 11.87 48.64
N ARG A 538 7.80 11.07 49.37
CA ARG A 538 9.25 11.26 49.50
C ARG A 538 9.93 11.22 48.13
N ALA A 539 9.61 10.24 47.29
CA ALA A 539 10.19 10.09 45.96
C ALA A 539 9.85 11.28 45.04
N ILE A 540 8.63 11.82 45.09
CA ILE A 540 8.27 13.07 44.39
C ILE A 540 9.10 14.25 44.90
N GLY A 541 9.33 14.35 46.20
CA GLY A 541 10.20 15.37 46.79
C GLY A 541 11.63 15.31 46.24
N GLU A 542 12.21 14.11 46.17
CA GLU A 542 13.56 13.92 45.59
C GLU A 542 13.60 14.16 44.07
N LEU A 543 12.54 13.80 43.35
CA LEU A 543 12.39 14.13 41.93
C LEU A 543 12.40 15.63 41.69
N ALA A 544 11.63 16.39 42.48
CA ALA A 544 11.57 17.83 42.35
C ALA A 544 12.94 18.49 42.63
N ARG A 545 13.67 18.02 43.66
CA ARG A 545 15.03 18.50 43.94
C ARG A 545 16.02 18.14 42.84
N THR A 546 15.93 16.93 42.29
CA THR A 546 16.79 16.49 41.18
C THR A 546 16.52 17.35 39.95
N ALA A 547 15.25 17.64 39.64
CA ALA A 547 14.84 18.51 38.55
C ALA A 547 15.37 19.94 38.72
N ASP A 548 15.27 20.53 39.92
CA ASP A 548 15.76 21.88 40.21
C ASP A 548 17.26 22.07 39.91
N GLY A 549 18.05 21.00 40.06
CA GLY A 549 19.49 21.00 39.77
C GLY A 549 19.84 20.78 38.29
N GLN A 550 18.87 20.62 37.39
CA GLN A 550 19.09 20.40 35.96
C GLN A 550 19.10 21.70 35.16
N GLU A 551 19.73 21.64 33.98
CA GLU A 551 19.58 22.66 32.94
C GLU A 551 18.09 22.89 32.60
N PRO A 552 17.67 24.12 32.25
CA PRO A 552 16.26 24.49 32.13
C PRO A 552 15.40 23.54 31.28
N SER A 553 15.94 23.06 30.15
CA SER A 553 15.22 22.12 29.27
C SER A 553 14.98 20.74 29.91
N LEU A 554 15.96 20.21 30.64
CA LEU A 554 15.85 18.91 31.32
C LEU A 554 14.99 19.03 32.59
N ARG A 555 15.11 20.14 33.30
CA ARG A 555 14.26 20.46 34.45
C ARG A 555 12.78 20.45 34.08
N ASP A 556 12.40 21.14 33.01
CA ASP A 556 11.01 21.26 32.60
C ASP A 556 10.43 19.90 32.12
N LYS A 557 11.24 19.05 31.47
CA LYS A 557 10.87 17.64 31.17
C LYS A 557 10.65 16.80 32.42
N ALA A 558 11.50 16.97 33.43
CA ALA A 558 11.36 16.27 34.70
C ALA A 558 10.11 16.73 35.45
N PHE A 559 9.82 18.04 35.49
CA PHE A 559 8.57 18.56 36.06
C PHE A 559 7.34 18.08 35.32
N LEU A 560 7.35 18.03 33.99
CA LEU A 560 6.26 17.45 33.20
C LEU A 560 5.99 15.98 33.60
N SER A 561 7.05 15.20 33.81
CA SER A 561 6.94 13.80 34.28
C SER A 561 6.36 13.71 35.69
N ILE A 562 6.76 14.60 36.59
CA ILE A 562 6.20 14.70 37.96
C ILE A 562 4.71 15.06 37.91
N VAL A 563 4.31 16.02 37.07
CA VAL A 563 2.89 16.40 36.90
C VAL A 563 2.07 15.21 36.43
N LYS A 564 2.57 14.45 35.42
CA LYS A 564 1.90 13.25 34.93
C LYS A 564 1.63 12.24 36.06
N LEU A 565 2.67 11.92 36.85
CA LEU A 565 2.57 10.98 37.96
C LEU A 565 1.57 11.43 39.03
N LEU A 566 1.63 12.71 39.42
CA LEU A 566 0.72 13.28 40.40
C LEU A 566 -0.73 13.31 39.90
N ALA A 567 -0.94 13.61 38.61
CA ALA A 567 -2.25 13.58 37.98
C ALA A 567 -2.84 12.17 37.95
N GLU A 568 -2.07 11.16 37.51
CA GLU A 568 -2.49 9.75 37.51
C GLU A 568 -2.76 9.19 38.91
N ALA A 569 -2.13 9.75 39.94
CA ALA A 569 -2.38 9.40 41.35
C ALA A 569 -3.56 10.16 41.98
N GLY A 570 -4.25 11.03 41.23
CA GLY A 570 -5.37 11.85 41.71
C GLY A 570 -4.96 13.06 42.56
N ASN A 571 -3.67 13.39 42.66
CA ASN A 571 -3.16 14.50 43.46
C ASN A 571 -3.10 15.82 42.65
N LYS A 572 -4.29 16.30 42.27
CA LYS A 572 -4.46 17.47 41.40
C LYS A 572 -3.85 18.76 41.96
N ALA A 573 -3.90 18.95 43.28
CA ALA A 573 -3.38 20.17 43.92
C ALA A 573 -1.86 20.28 43.72
N GLN A 574 -1.12 19.20 44.04
CA GLN A 574 0.33 19.16 43.85
C GLN A 574 0.71 19.16 42.37
N ALA A 575 -0.05 18.47 41.51
CA ALA A 575 0.18 18.51 40.06
C ALA A 575 0.10 19.95 39.52
N ASN A 576 -0.89 20.73 39.97
CA ASN A 576 -1.02 22.14 39.59
C ASN A 576 0.11 23.01 40.14
N GLU A 577 0.58 22.75 41.36
CA GLU A 577 1.73 23.46 41.94
C GLU A 577 3.01 23.21 41.13
N VAL A 578 3.31 21.94 40.81
CA VAL A 578 4.50 21.57 40.02
C VAL A 578 4.41 22.11 38.59
N LYS A 579 3.22 22.09 37.98
CA LYS A 579 2.98 22.69 36.65
C LYS A 579 3.40 24.17 36.59
N GLN A 580 3.15 24.96 37.64
CA GLN A 580 3.54 26.38 37.67
C GLN A 580 5.07 26.59 37.68
N ARG A 581 5.85 25.55 37.97
CA ARG A 581 7.32 25.59 37.97
C ARG A 581 7.93 25.32 36.59
N ILE A 582 7.13 24.88 35.61
CA ILE A 582 7.58 24.65 34.23
C ILE A 582 7.70 25.99 33.51
N ALA A 583 8.91 26.34 33.07
CA ALA A 583 9.17 27.61 32.39
C ALA A 583 8.76 27.58 30.91
N ASP A 584 8.99 26.47 30.23
CA ASP A 584 8.58 26.24 28.84
C ASP A 584 7.05 26.21 28.68
N GLU A 585 6.52 27.11 27.85
CA GLU A 585 5.07 27.27 27.68
C GLU A 585 4.44 26.02 27.06
N MET A 586 5.10 25.38 26.08
CA MET A 586 4.57 24.19 25.40
C MET A 586 4.47 23.00 26.37
N MET A 587 5.48 22.81 27.23
CA MET A 587 5.45 21.79 28.28
C MET A 587 4.45 22.12 29.38
N ARG A 588 4.26 23.40 29.72
CA ARG A 588 3.24 23.81 30.72
C ARG A 588 1.83 23.55 30.21
N VAL A 589 1.57 23.82 28.93
CA VAL A 589 0.31 23.43 28.25
C VAL A 589 0.17 21.91 28.28
N ARG A 590 1.20 21.13 27.92
CA ARG A 590 1.15 19.67 27.97
C ARG A 590 0.86 19.14 29.38
N ALA A 591 1.41 19.78 30.42
CA ALA A 591 1.16 19.44 31.81
C ALA A 591 -0.31 19.68 32.21
N GLU A 592 -0.94 20.76 31.76
CA GLU A 592 -2.38 20.99 31.91
C GLU A 592 -3.20 19.89 31.21
N GLU A 593 -2.85 19.55 29.96
CA GLU A 593 -3.53 18.49 29.20
C GLU A 593 -3.48 17.14 29.92
N LEU A 594 -2.34 16.78 30.51
CA LEU A 594 -2.18 15.53 31.27
C LEU A 594 -3.06 15.50 32.53
N ILE A 595 -3.23 16.63 33.22
CA ILE A 595 -4.14 16.75 34.37
C ILE A 595 -5.59 16.53 33.92
N VAL A 596 -6.00 17.20 32.84
CA VAL A 596 -7.36 17.04 32.27
C VAL A 596 -7.60 15.61 31.78
N SER A 597 -6.60 14.96 31.18
CA SER A 597 -6.66 13.56 30.76
C SER A 597 -6.88 12.61 31.94
N ALA A 598 -6.13 12.77 33.03
CA ALA A 598 -6.34 11.96 34.23
C ALA A 598 -7.75 12.13 34.82
N GLU A 599 -8.26 13.37 34.88
CA GLU A 599 -9.63 13.65 35.34
C GLU A 599 -10.71 12.98 34.48
N ALA A 600 -10.52 12.98 33.16
CA ALA A 600 -11.44 12.32 32.24
C ALA A 600 -11.43 10.79 32.43
N LYS A 601 -10.27 10.18 32.68
CA LYS A 601 -10.15 8.75 32.98
C LYS A 601 -10.83 8.40 34.31
N ASP A 602 -10.63 9.21 35.34
CA ASP A 602 -11.32 9.05 36.63
C ASP A 602 -12.84 9.12 36.49
N ALA A 603 -13.35 10.00 35.62
CA ALA A 603 -14.77 10.10 35.31
C ALA A 603 -15.32 8.83 34.62
N VAL A 604 -14.55 8.23 33.70
CA VAL A 604 -14.90 6.93 33.09
C VAL A 604 -14.96 5.83 34.15
N GLU A 605 -14.00 5.78 35.08
CA GLU A 605 -13.99 4.81 36.18
C GLU A 605 -15.15 5.02 37.18
N GLN A 606 -15.60 6.26 37.40
CA GLN A 606 -16.82 6.53 38.16
C GLN A 606 -18.07 6.08 37.41
N SER A 607 -18.13 6.27 36.09
CA SER A 607 -19.24 5.79 35.26
C SER A 607 -19.33 4.26 35.24
N LYS A 608 -18.19 3.55 35.18
CA LYS A 608 -18.14 2.08 35.31
C LYS A 608 -18.75 1.57 36.62
N ARG A 609 -18.65 2.36 37.71
CA ARG A 609 -19.24 2.06 39.02
C ARG A 609 -20.72 2.44 39.14
N GLY A 610 -21.27 3.14 38.15
CA GLY A 610 -22.65 3.66 38.17
C GLY A 610 -22.82 5.00 38.90
N ASP A 611 -21.71 5.63 39.30
CA ASP A 611 -21.70 6.86 40.10
C ASP A 611 -21.80 8.14 39.27
N MET A 612 -21.79 8.03 37.93
CA MET A 612 -21.75 9.17 37.01
C MET A 612 -22.74 9.04 35.83
N PRO A 613 -23.67 10.01 35.65
CA PRO A 613 -24.54 10.10 34.48
C PRO A 613 -23.80 10.45 33.18
N ASP A 614 -24.29 9.93 32.04
CA ASP A 614 -23.70 10.11 30.70
C ASP A 614 -23.47 11.58 30.30
N ALA A 615 -24.37 12.49 30.70
CA ALA A 615 -24.22 13.92 30.39
C ALA A 615 -23.02 14.56 31.11
N LEU A 616 -22.75 14.16 32.36
CA LEU A 616 -21.59 14.63 33.11
C LEU A 616 -20.31 13.97 32.59
N LEU A 617 -20.38 12.68 32.24
CA LEU A 617 -19.30 11.96 31.60
C LEU A 617 -18.88 12.66 30.30
N LYS A 618 -19.82 12.98 29.40
CA LYS A 618 -19.52 13.73 28.15
C LYS A 618 -18.86 15.09 28.41
N ARG A 619 -19.26 15.79 29.47
CA ARG A 619 -18.69 17.10 29.83
C ARG A 619 -17.26 16.99 30.36
N SER A 620 -16.91 15.87 31.01
CA SER A 620 -15.59 15.66 31.62
C SER A 620 -14.45 15.68 30.60
N PHE A 621 -14.65 15.07 29.43
CA PHE A 621 -13.64 14.98 28.38
C PHE A 621 -13.79 16.01 27.26
N GLY A 622 -14.80 16.88 27.32
CA GLY A 622 -14.97 17.96 26.34
C GLY A 622 -13.86 19.03 26.36
N LYS A 623 -12.98 19.00 27.38
CA LYS A 623 -11.80 19.87 27.50
C LYS A 623 -10.52 19.26 26.92
N LEU A 624 -10.55 18.02 26.44
CA LEU A 624 -9.37 17.38 25.87
C LEU A 624 -9.02 17.97 24.51
N THR A 625 -7.82 18.55 24.41
CA THR A 625 -7.27 19.11 23.18
C THR A 625 -6.30 18.16 22.50
N ASN A 626 -5.52 17.40 23.27
CA ASN A 626 -4.48 16.50 22.76
C ASN A 626 -5.05 15.27 22.06
N ASP A 627 -4.58 14.99 20.85
CA ASP A 627 -5.09 13.90 20.03
C ASP A 627 -4.75 12.50 20.55
N GLN A 628 -3.58 12.31 21.18
CA GLN A 628 -3.22 11.03 21.78
C GLN A 628 -4.08 10.74 23.00
N ASP A 629 -4.31 11.73 23.86
CA ASP A 629 -5.12 11.54 25.07
C ASP A 629 -6.59 11.23 24.71
N LYS A 630 -7.12 11.84 23.64
CA LYS A 630 -8.43 11.49 23.09
C LYS A 630 -8.49 10.03 22.64
N ALA A 631 -7.47 9.56 21.92
CA ALA A 631 -7.40 8.17 21.45
C ALA A 631 -7.33 7.16 22.61
N ASP A 632 -6.51 7.46 23.62
CA ASP A 632 -6.35 6.62 24.81
C ASP A 632 -7.68 6.53 25.58
N LEU A 633 -8.32 7.68 25.86
CA LEU A 633 -9.60 7.71 26.57
C LEU A 633 -10.72 6.98 25.81
N SER A 634 -10.76 7.10 24.49
CA SER A 634 -11.76 6.40 23.66
C SER A 634 -11.71 4.89 23.80
N THR A 635 -10.53 4.31 24.03
CA THR A 635 -10.39 2.88 24.31
C THR A 635 -10.98 2.51 25.67
N GLU A 636 -10.83 3.38 26.67
CA GLU A 636 -11.42 3.19 28.00
C GLU A 636 -12.96 3.34 27.98
N LEU A 637 -13.47 4.30 27.18
CA LEU A 637 -14.90 4.49 26.94
C LEU A 637 -15.54 3.26 26.27
N ALA A 638 -14.80 2.53 25.42
CA ALA A 638 -15.31 1.35 24.71
C ALA A 638 -15.83 0.24 25.66
N ALA A 639 -15.33 0.22 26.91
CA ALA A 639 -15.73 -0.73 27.95
C ALA A 639 -17.09 -0.41 28.60
N LEU A 640 -17.68 0.76 28.31
CA LEU A 640 -19.02 1.11 28.77
C LEU A 640 -20.10 0.58 27.81
N PRO A 641 -21.33 0.30 28.27
CA PRO A 641 -22.42 -0.19 27.43
C PRO A 641 -22.66 0.66 26.16
N ASN A 642 -22.85 1.96 26.32
CA ASN A 642 -23.07 2.93 25.22
C ASN A 642 -21.84 3.82 24.94
N GLY A 643 -20.68 3.51 25.53
CA GLY A 643 -19.50 4.35 25.42
C GLY A 643 -18.88 4.40 24.01
N VAL A 644 -19.22 3.45 23.13
CA VAL A 644 -18.77 3.46 21.72
C VAL A 644 -19.19 4.73 20.97
N ILE A 645 -20.37 5.28 21.27
CA ILE A 645 -20.87 6.51 20.64
C ILE A 645 -20.02 7.70 21.07
N ALA A 646 -19.81 7.85 22.38
CA ALA A 646 -18.97 8.91 22.95
C ALA A 646 -17.50 8.81 22.48
N ALA A 647 -16.96 7.59 22.42
CA ALA A 647 -15.61 7.33 21.92
C ALA A 647 -15.48 7.71 20.44
N ALA A 648 -16.46 7.36 19.61
CA ALA A 648 -16.47 7.71 18.20
C ALA A 648 -16.53 9.23 17.97
N ASP A 649 -17.37 9.95 18.72
CA ASP A 649 -17.44 11.41 18.69
C ASP A 649 -16.13 12.07 19.13
N LEU A 650 -15.47 11.51 20.15
CA LEU A 650 -14.18 12.01 20.62
C LEU A 650 -13.08 11.80 19.58
N ILE A 651 -13.00 10.60 18.97
CA ILE A 651 -12.01 10.27 17.92
C ILE A 651 -12.21 11.16 16.68
N ARG A 652 -13.44 11.47 16.28
CA ARG A 652 -13.72 12.40 15.17
C ARG A 652 -13.05 13.77 15.32
N SER A 653 -12.79 14.20 16.55
CA SER A 653 -12.13 15.47 16.83
C SER A 653 -10.60 15.44 16.70
N ILE A 654 -10.00 14.27 16.44
CA ILE A 654 -8.57 14.09 16.16
C ILE A 654 -8.24 14.64 14.77
N GLN A 655 -7.25 15.53 14.70
CA GLN A 655 -6.90 16.26 13.48
C GLN A 655 -6.04 15.41 12.54
N ASP A 656 -5.03 14.72 13.07
CA ASP A 656 -4.16 13.87 12.26
C ASP A 656 -4.90 12.61 11.77
N ASP A 657 -4.97 12.45 10.45
CA ASP A 657 -5.73 11.36 9.83
C ASP A 657 -5.22 9.98 10.26
N ARG A 658 -3.91 9.78 10.36
CA ARG A 658 -3.34 8.48 10.72
C ARG A 658 -3.60 8.13 12.17
N SER A 659 -3.45 9.11 13.06
CA SER A 659 -3.74 8.97 14.49
C SER A 659 -5.22 8.68 14.70
N ARG A 660 -6.10 9.34 13.95
CA ARG A 660 -7.55 9.08 13.99
C ARG A 660 -7.90 7.68 13.50
N GLY A 661 -7.36 7.27 12.35
CA GLY A 661 -7.56 5.92 11.81
C GLY A 661 -7.07 4.83 12.77
N ALA A 662 -5.89 5.02 13.38
CA ALA A 662 -5.36 4.12 14.40
C ALA A 662 -6.23 4.08 15.68
N ALA A 663 -6.74 5.23 16.13
CA ALA A 663 -7.66 5.29 17.27
C ALA A 663 -8.96 4.55 16.98
N PHE A 664 -9.52 4.69 15.77
CA PHE A 664 -10.72 3.95 15.35
C PHE A 664 -10.48 2.45 15.24
N ARG A 665 -9.32 2.03 14.72
CA ARG A 665 -8.89 0.62 14.71
C ARG A 665 -8.87 0.05 16.13
N ASN A 666 -8.28 0.76 17.08
CA ASN A 666 -8.23 0.34 18.48
C ASN A 666 -9.63 0.30 19.12
N LEU A 667 -10.48 1.30 18.84
CA LEU A 667 -11.87 1.33 19.31
C LEU A 667 -12.67 0.13 18.79
N ALA A 668 -12.56 -0.19 17.50
CA ALA A 668 -13.25 -1.33 16.89
C ALA A 668 -12.82 -2.66 17.53
N GLN A 669 -11.53 -2.85 17.78
CA GLN A 669 -11.00 -4.04 18.47
C GLN A 669 -11.44 -4.11 19.94
N ALA A 670 -11.33 -3.01 20.68
CA ALA A 670 -11.77 -2.95 22.07
C ALA A 670 -13.27 -3.22 22.19
N ARG A 671 -14.07 -2.67 21.26
CA ARG A 671 -15.51 -2.88 21.24
C ARG A 671 -15.89 -4.33 20.92
N ALA A 672 -15.21 -4.95 19.94
CA ALA A 672 -15.40 -6.36 19.65
C ALA A 672 -15.06 -7.23 20.89
N GLY A 673 -13.98 -6.91 21.61
CA GLY A 673 -13.62 -7.55 22.87
C GLY A 673 -14.71 -7.42 23.94
N TYR A 674 -15.32 -6.23 24.08
CA TYR A 674 -16.44 -5.99 25.00
C TYR A 674 -17.70 -6.80 24.65
N LEU A 675 -17.98 -6.98 23.34
CA LEU A 675 -19.15 -7.75 22.89
C LEU A 675 -18.99 -9.25 23.14
N LEU A 676 -17.76 -9.76 23.12
CA LEU A 676 -17.43 -11.16 23.46
C LEU A 676 -17.61 -11.48 24.95
N THR A 677 -17.44 -10.51 25.85
CA THR A 677 -17.69 -10.75 27.28
C THR A 677 -19.17 -11.03 27.54
N PRO A 678 -19.54 -12.16 28.18
CA PRO A 678 -20.92 -12.44 28.56
C PRO A 678 -21.48 -11.29 29.38
N SER A 679 -22.70 -10.86 29.07
CA SER A 679 -23.39 -9.85 29.89
C SER A 679 -23.50 -10.41 31.31
N LYS A 680 -22.86 -9.78 32.30
CA LYS A 680 -23.03 -10.10 33.73
C LYS A 680 -24.44 -9.71 34.17
N VAL A 681 -25.40 -10.53 33.80
CA VAL A 681 -26.69 -10.64 34.48
C VAL A 681 -26.72 -12.09 34.90
N GLU A 682 -26.25 -12.36 36.11
CA GLU A 682 -26.46 -13.68 36.71
C GLU A 682 -27.98 -13.89 36.84
N PRO A 683 -28.50 -15.07 36.47
CA PRO A 683 -29.85 -15.42 36.89
C PRO A 683 -29.87 -15.36 38.41
N SER A 684 -30.90 -14.75 39.00
CA SER A 684 -31.04 -14.83 40.46
C SER A 684 -31.11 -16.30 40.88
N ASP A 685 -30.66 -16.65 42.09
CA ASP A 685 -30.75 -18.03 42.60
C ASP A 685 -32.17 -18.62 42.47
N ALA A 686 -33.20 -17.77 42.48
CA ALA A 686 -34.60 -18.13 42.22
C ALA A 686 -34.88 -18.59 40.78
N GLU A 687 -34.20 -18.03 39.77
CA GLU A 687 -34.33 -18.44 38.36
C GLU A 687 -33.56 -19.75 38.07
N ALA A 688 -32.45 -19.98 38.77
CA ALA A 688 -31.70 -21.24 38.71
C ALA A 688 -32.47 -22.39 39.39
N GLU A 689 -33.15 -22.15 40.51
CA GLU A 689 -34.03 -23.14 41.16
C GLU A 689 -35.28 -23.48 40.32
N ILE A 690 -35.87 -22.49 39.63
CA ILE A 690 -37.02 -22.73 38.72
C ILE A 690 -36.57 -23.54 37.49
N ALA A 691 -35.37 -23.28 36.94
CA ALA A 691 -34.83 -24.07 35.83
C ALA A 691 -34.51 -25.52 36.24
N ALA A 692 -34.01 -25.74 37.45
CA ALA A 692 -33.70 -27.08 37.98
C ALA A 692 -34.96 -27.89 38.34
N GLN A 693 -36.03 -27.26 38.83
CA GLN A 693 -37.30 -27.95 39.11
C GLN A 693 -38.05 -28.36 37.83
N ASN A 694 -37.95 -27.56 36.75
CA ASN A 694 -38.62 -27.83 35.47
C ASN A 694 -37.90 -28.87 34.59
N ALA A 695 -36.68 -29.29 34.93
CA ALA A 695 -35.96 -30.33 34.20
C ALA A 695 -36.46 -31.76 34.50
N SER A 696 -37.36 -31.95 35.46
CA SER A 696 -37.90 -33.28 35.84
C SER A 696 -39.24 -33.67 35.19
N GLU A 697 -39.84 -32.80 34.36
CA GLU A 697 -41.04 -33.11 33.58
C GLU A 697 -40.70 -33.24 32.08
N THR A 698 -40.02 -34.31 31.70
CA THR A 698 -39.84 -34.69 30.28
C THR A 698 -40.85 -35.77 29.91
N GLY A 699 -41.89 -35.38 29.17
CA GLY A 699 -42.84 -36.35 28.63
C GLY A 699 -44.12 -35.77 28.05
N GLU A 700 -44.07 -34.74 27.19
CA GLU A 700 -45.22 -34.38 26.35
C GLU A 700 -44.78 -33.97 24.94
N SER A 701 -45.41 -34.58 23.94
CA SER A 701 -45.22 -34.32 22.51
C SER A 701 -45.47 -32.84 22.17
N SER A 702 -44.69 -32.29 21.24
CA SER A 702 -44.86 -30.96 20.62
C SER A 702 -46.33 -30.64 20.31
N GLN A 703 -46.98 -29.85 21.17
CA GLN A 703 -48.36 -29.39 20.96
C GLN A 703 -48.36 -28.19 20.01
N GLU A 704 -49.10 -28.32 18.90
CA GLU A 704 -49.32 -27.28 17.92
C GLU A 704 -50.59 -26.47 18.29
N ILE A 705 -50.43 -25.20 18.65
CA ILE A 705 -51.54 -24.32 19.06
C ILE A 705 -51.93 -23.42 17.88
N GLN A 706 -53.06 -23.73 17.24
CA GLN A 706 -53.61 -22.88 16.18
C GLN A 706 -54.17 -21.57 16.74
N THR A 707 -53.84 -20.46 16.08
CA THR A 707 -54.32 -19.13 16.45
C THR A 707 -55.37 -18.65 15.46
N ARG A 708 -56.29 -17.75 15.88
CA ARG A 708 -57.39 -17.26 15.03
C ARG A 708 -56.96 -16.32 13.88
N ARG A 709 -55.65 -16.20 13.58
CA ARG A 709 -55.09 -15.21 12.63
C ARG A 709 -54.18 -15.81 11.56
N GLY A 710 -54.38 -17.08 11.19
CA GLY A 710 -53.56 -17.74 10.17
C GLY A 710 -52.12 -17.99 10.61
N LEU A 711 -51.89 -18.04 11.92
CA LEU A 711 -50.61 -18.38 12.54
C LEU A 711 -50.81 -19.59 13.46
N THR A 712 -49.72 -20.31 13.64
CA THR A 712 -49.64 -21.46 14.53
C THR A 712 -48.41 -21.34 15.41
N MET A 713 -48.55 -21.66 16.69
CA MET A 713 -47.44 -21.68 17.64
C MET A 713 -47.06 -23.13 17.96
N VAL A 714 -45.79 -23.45 17.85
CA VAL A 714 -45.23 -24.78 18.08
C VAL A 714 -44.17 -24.68 19.18
N ARG A 715 -44.26 -25.57 20.17
CA ARG A 715 -43.19 -25.76 21.16
C ARG A 715 -42.12 -26.66 20.56
N LEU A 716 -40.88 -26.17 20.49
CA LEU A 716 -39.75 -26.96 20.01
C LEU A 716 -39.01 -27.60 21.19
N GLU A 717 -38.50 -28.81 20.99
CA GLU A 717 -37.56 -29.43 21.93
C GLU A 717 -36.26 -28.62 21.95
N SER A 718 -35.76 -28.34 23.15
CA SER A 718 -34.54 -27.57 23.34
C SER A 718 -33.32 -28.35 22.83
N GLY A 719 -32.97 -28.14 21.56
CA GLY A 719 -31.76 -28.69 20.96
C GLY A 719 -30.48 -27.99 21.45
N PRO A 720 -29.32 -28.67 21.41
CA PRO A 720 -28.05 -28.11 21.87
C PRO A 720 -27.73 -26.76 21.22
N ALA A 721 -27.10 -25.87 21.99
CA ALA A 721 -26.72 -24.55 21.53
C ALA A 721 -25.61 -24.62 20.46
N ALA A 722 -25.93 -24.26 19.22
CA ALA A 722 -24.93 -24.16 18.14
C ALA A 722 -24.00 -22.92 18.26
N GLY A 723 -24.09 -22.16 19.36
CA GLY A 723 -23.39 -20.89 19.56
C GLY A 723 -21.86 -21.01 19.76
N ASP A 724 -21.35 -22.15 20.22
CA ASP A 724 -19.92 -22.30 20.57
C ASP A 724 -19.00 -22.58 19.37
N ARG A 725 -19.49 -22.51 18.12
CA ARG A 725 -18.79 -23.02 16.93
C ARG A 725 -18.38 -21.97 15.89
N ILE A 726 -18.77 -20.70 16.04
CA ILE A 726 -18.34 -19.63 15.13
C ILE A 726 -16.87 -19.26 15.45
N ARG A 727 -15.92 -19.98 14.86
CA ARG A 727 -14.50 -19.64 14.94
C ARG A 727 -14.16 -18.65 13.84
N ALA A 728 -13.94 -17.40 14.22
CA ALA A 728 -13.41 -16.38 13.31
C ALA A 728 -12.10 -16.85 12.63
N PRO A 729 -11.74 -16.29 11.46
CA PRO A 729 -10.41 -16.46 10.89
C PRO A 729 -9.32 -16.21 11.95
N ARG A 730 -8.32 -17.10 12.04
CA ARG A 730 -7.37 -17.14 13.17
C ARG A 730 -6.58 -15.84 13.37
N THR A 731 -6.35 -15.04 12.32
CA THR A 731 -5.64 -13.76 12.37
C THR A 731 -6.06 -12.84 11.23
N PHE A 732 -6.45 -11.60 11.54
CA PHE A 732 -6.68 -10.55 10.55
C PHE A 732 -5.37 -9.84 10.19
N ALA A 733 -5.22 -9.41 8.93
CA ALA A 733 -4.05 -8.67 8.47
C ALA A 733 -3.78 -7.40 9.31
N LYS A 734 -2.50 -7.04 9.42
CA LYS A 734 -2.01 -5.78 10.00
C LYS A 734 -1.18 -5.01 8.98
N ALA A 735 -1.06 -3.70 9.16
CA ALA A 735 -0.18 -2.90 8.33
C ALA A 735 1.29 -3.39 8.31
N ASP A 736 1.78 -3.91 9.44
CA ASP A 736 3.13 -4.49 9.56
C ASP A 736 3.34 -5.66 8.59
N ASP A 737 2.30 -6.48 8.34
CA ASP A 737 2.38 -7.63 7.42
C ASP A 737 2.60 -7.18 5.97
N VAL A 738 2.02 -6.03 5.61
CA VAL A 738 2.15 -5.43 4.27
C VAL A 738 3.49 -4.70 4.14
N ARG A 739 3.92 -3.94 5.15
CA ARG A 739 5.24 -3.29 5.18
C ARG A 739 6.37 -4.31 5.04
N ALA A 740 6.29 -5.41 5.79
CA ALA A 740 7.30 -6.46 5.78
C ALA A 740 7.44 -7.15 4.41
N LYS A 741 6.40 -7.15 3.58
CA LYS A 741 6.39 -7.76 2.24
C LYS A 741 6.63 -6.79 1.10
N ALA A 742 6.71 -5.48 1.35
CA ALA A 742 6.97 -4.51 0.30
C ALA A 742 8.37 -4.75 -0.31
N PRO A 743 8.51 -4.81 -1.65
CA PRO A 743 9.76 -5.17 -2.30
C PRO A 743 10.70 -3.97 -2.49
N TRP A 744 12.02 -4.21 -2.51
CA TRP A 744 13.00 -3.16 -2.77
C TRP A 744 12.95 -2.71 -4.24
N PRO A 745 12.90 -1.39 -4.52
CA PRO A 745 12.89 -0.90 -5.88
C PRO A 745 14.15 -1.32 -6.64
N SER A 746 13.95 -2.06 -7.73
CA SER A 746 15.05 -2.56 -8.54
C SER A 746 14.61 -3.01 -9.92
N GLY A 747 15.51 -2.88 -10.90
CA GLY A 747 15.32 -3.39 -12.27
C GLY A 747 14.09 -2.83 -12.99
N ALA A 748 13.58 -1.67 -12.58
CA ALA A 748 12.36 -1.09 -13.13
C ALA A 748 12.54 -0.64 -14.58
N VAL A 749 11.68 -1.13 -15.47
CA VAL A 749 11.57 -0.64 -16.85
C VAL A 749 10.28 0.16 -17.00
N VAL A 750 10.42 1.44 -17.31
CA VAL A 750 9.33 2.40 -17.41
C VAL A 750 9.34 3.06 -18.78
N GLY A 751 8.16 3.22 -19.38
CA GLY A 751 8.01 3.91 -20.65
C GLY A 751 6.69 4.64 -20.75
N SER A 752 6.39 5.13 -21.95
CA SER A 752 5.07 5.62 -22.31
C SER A 752 4.63 5.07 -23.66
N THR A 753 3.32 4.93 -23.84
CA THR A 753 2.70 4.50 -25.10
C THR A 753 1.35 5.20 -25.25
N PHE A 754 0.67 5.00 -26.38
CA PHE A 754 -0.70 5.48 -26.58
C PHE A 754 -1.71 4.54 -25.92
N ALA A 755 -2.78 5.12 -25.36
CA ALA A 755 -3.81 4.39 -24.62
C ALA A 755 -4.45 3.26 -25.46
N ASN A 756 -4.66 3.47 -26.75
CA ASN A 756 -5.26 2.51 -27.67
C ASN A 756 -4.39 1.26 -27.95
N HIS A 757 -3.09 1.31 -27.67
CA HIS A 757 -2.18 0.16 -27.83
C HIS A 757 -2.18 -0.78 -26.62
N ASN A 758 -2.84 -0.42 -25.53
CA ASN A 758 -2.89 -1.22 -24.32
C ASN A 758 -4.29 -1.84 -24.16
N PRO A 759 -4.45 -3.17 -24.17
CA PRO A 759 -5.77 -3.80 -24.12
C PRO A 759 -6.51 -3.54 -22.80
N TYR A 760 -5.78 -3.37 -21.68
CA TYR A 760 -6.38 -3.04 -20.39
C TYR A 760 -6.92 -1.61 -20.34
N ILE A 761 -6.16 -0.65 -20.89
CA ILE A 761 -6.58 0.76 -20.93
C ILE A 761 -7.59 1.01 -22.05
N SER A 762 -7.56 0.23 -23.13
CA SER A 762 -8.48 0.39 -24.26
C SER A 762 -9.95 0.29 -23.86
N LYS A 763 -10.27 -0.38 -22.73
CA LYS A 763 -11.61 -0.41 -22.14
C LYS A 763 -12.18 0.99 -21.82
N PHE A 764 -11.30 1.95 -21.53
CA PHE A 764 -11.67 3.33 -21.22
C PHE A 764 -11.90 4.20 -22.47
N LEU A 765 -11.60 3.68 -23.67
CA LEU A 765 -11.96 4.30 -24.94
C LEU A 765 -13.38 3.94 -25.39
N ASP A 766 -14.00 2.91 -24.81
CA ASP A 766 -15.39 2.58 -25.11
C ASP A 766 -16.30 3.75 -24.68
N ASP A 767 -17.18 4.19 -25.60
CA ASP A 767 -18.09 5.31 -25.38
C ASP A 767 -19.04 5.02 -24.19
N GLY A 768 -19.26 6.04 -23.37
CA GLY A 768 -20.34 6.06 -22.39
C GLY A 768 -21.71 6.26 -23.03
N GLU A 769 -22.78 6.23 -22.23
CA GLU A 769 -24.16 6.49 -22.70
C GLU A 769 -24.34 7.91 -23.28
N ASP A 770 -23.49 8.84 -22.84
CA ASP A 770 -23.40 10.23 -23.29
C ASP A 770 -22.48 10.43 -24.52
N GLY A 771 -21.87 9.35 -25.02
CA GLY A 771 -20.90 9.39 -26.12
C GLY A 771 -19.51 9.91 -25.73
N ALA A 772 -19.25 10.20 -24.44
CA ALA A 772 -17.94 10.59 -23.96
C ALA A 772 -17.11 9.36 -23.57
N THR A 773 -15.81 9.39 -23.87
CA THR A 773 -14.89 8.33 -23.42
C THR A 773 -14.38 8.64 -22.01
N ARG A 774 -14.03 7.61 -21.24
CA ARG A 774 -13.45 7.77 -19.88
C ARG A 774 -12.04 8.38 -19.90
N LEU A 775 -11.45 8.52 -21.09
CA LEU A 775 -10.17 9.19 -21.34
C LEU A 775 -10.32 10.63 -21.83
N GLU A 776 -11.55 11.15 -21.92
CA GLU A 776 -11.81 12.49 -22.48
C GLU A 776 -10.97 13.58 -21.81
N GLN A 777 -10.83 13.54 -20.48
CA GLN A 777 -10.04 14.54 -19.76
C GLN A 777 -8.55 14.48 -20.14
N ALA A 778 -7.99 13.28 -20.31
CA ALA A 778 -6.61 13.09 -20.76
C ALA A 778 -6.43 13.48 -22.24
N ILE A 779 -7.41 13.17 -23.10
CA ILE A 779 -7.46 13.58 -24.52
C ILE A 779 -7.41 15.10 -24.62
N ARG A 780 -8.26 15.80 -23.87
CA ARG A 780 -8.34 17.27 -23.86
C ARG A 780 -7.07 17.90 -23.30
N TYR A 781 -6.53 17.36 -22.20
CA TYR A 781 -5.33 17.90 -21.56
C TYR A 781 -4.09 17.76 -22.43
N GLN A 782 -3.90 16.60 -23.07
CA GLN A 782 -2.73 16.33 -23.90
C GLN A 782 -2.88 16.85 -25.34
N GLY A 783 -4.10 17.19 -25.77
CA GLY A 783 -4.39 17.63 -27.14
C GLY A 783 -4.19 16.52 -28.20
N LEU A 784 -4.35 15.26 -27.80
CA LEU A 784 -4.11 14.09 -28.64
C LEU A 784 -5.37 13.22 -28.76
N PRO A 785 -5.74 12.72 -29.96
CA PRO A 785 -6.91 11.85 -30.13
C PRO A 785 -6.84 10.54 -29.32
N SER A 786 -5.63 10.01 -29.14
CA SER A 786 -5.35 8.97 -28.16
C SER A 786 -4.28 9.51 -27.21
N PRO A 787 -4.58 9.65 -25.91
CA PRO A 787 -3.63 10.21 -24.97
C PRO A 787 -2.50 9.22 -24.70
N ARG A 788 -1.35 9.73 -24.31
CA ARG A 788 -0.25 8.92 -23.81
C ARG A 788 -0.53 8.47 -22.38
N ILE A 789 -0.09 7.26 -22.09
CA ILE A 789 -0.10 6.65 -20.77
C ILE A 789 1.32 6.32 -20.36
N VAL A 790 1.56 6.30 -19.05
CA VAL A 790 2.80 5.79 -18.47
C VAL A 790 2.65 4.30 -18.23
N VAL A 791 3.67 3.51 -18.57
CA VAL A 791 3.66 2.05 -18.41
C VAL A 791 4.84 1.63 -17.55
N VAL A 792 4.55 0.97 -16.42
CA VAL A 792 5.53 0.18 -15.67
C VAL A 792 5.52 -1.22 -16.26
N GLN A 793 6.57 -1.55 -17.01
CA GLN A 793 6.62 -2.76 -17.85
C GLN A 793 7.11 -3.98 -17.08
N SER A 794 8.12 -3.80 -16.22
CA SER A 794 8.71 -4.86 -15.41
C SER A 794 9.53 -4.28 -14.25
N GLY A 795 9.94 -5.14 -13.32
CA GLY A 795 10.70 -4.76 -12.13
C GLY A 795 9.85 -4.03 -11.09
N VAL A 796 10.53 -3.46 -10.10
CA VAL A 796 9.88 -2.75 -8.97
C VAL A 796 10.17 -1.26 -9.08
N ALA A 797 9.16 -0.48 -9.43
CA ALA A 797 9.27 0.97 -9.63
C ALA A 797 8.62 1.75 -8.49
N THR A 798 9.20 2.89 -8.10
CA THR A 798 8.47 3.95 -7.40
C THR A 798 8.03 5.04 -8.36
N LEU A 799 7.02 5.85 -8.02
CA LEU A 799 6.65 6.98 -8.88
C LEU A 799 7.75 8.06 -8.94
N GLY A 800 8.57 8.23 -7.90
CA GLY A 800 9.76 9.06 -7.96
C GLY A 800 10.77 8.56 -9.00
N MET A 801 11.00 7.25 -9.07
CA MET A 801 11.86 6.64 -10.12
C MET A 801 11.26 6.83 -11.50
N VAL A 802 9.96 6.58 -11.67
CA VAL A 802 9.23 6.81 -12.92
C VAL A 802 9.42 8.25 -13.39
N ALA A 803 9.19 9.24 -12.53
CA ALA A 803 9.35 10.66 -12.85
C ALA A 803 10.77 10.97 -13.34
N ARG A 804 11.80 10.49 -12.63
CA ARG A 804 13.21 10.69 -12.99
C ARG A 804 13.60 10.02 -14.30
N GLN A 805 13.11 8.81 -14.56
CA GLN A 805 13.37 8.09 -15.81
C GLN A 805 12.75 8.82 -17.02
N LEU A 806 11.59 9.47 -16.85
CA LEU A 806 10.88 10.19 -17.92
C LEU A 806 11.45 11.60 -18.21
N GLN A 807 12.22 12.23 -17.32
CA GLN A 807 12.77 13.60 -17.50
C GLN A 807 13.55 13.82 -18.81
N GLY A 808 14.18 12.76 -19.35
CA GLY A 808 14.93 12.80 -20.61
C GLY A 808 14.13 12.43 -21.87
N SER A 809 12.80 12.37 -21.77
CA SER A 809 11.92 11.91 -22.86
C SER A 809 10.83 12.93 -23.21
N ASP A 810 10.11 12.68 -24.31
CA ASP A 810 8.91 13.42 -24.72
C ASP A 810 7.72 13.25 -23.75
N ALA A 811 7.86 12.38 -22.74
CA ALA A 811 6.85 12.09 -21.72
C ALA A 811 7.17 12.68 -20.33
N ARG A 812 8.17 13.56 -20.23
CA ARG A 812 8.60 14.18 -18.96
C ARG A 812 7.48 14.90 -18.20
N ASP A 813 6.51 15.46 -18.93
CA ASP A 813 5.45 16.29 -18.35
C ASP A 813 4.25 15.45 -17.85
N LEU A 814 4.23 14.15 -18.17
CA LEU A 814 3.20 13.22 -17.71
C LEU A 814 3.32 12.94 -16.20
N ILE A 815 4.52 13.01 -15.63
CA ILE A 815 4.76 12.86 -14.18
C ILE A 815 5.91 13.78 -13.77
N THR A 816 5.65 14.67 -12.82
CA THR A 816 6.66 15.59 -12.28
C THR A 816 6.97 15.28 -10.82
N TYR A 817 8.22 15.49 -10.45
CA TYR A 817 8.70 15.37 -9.07
C TYR A 817 9.27 16.73 -8.63
N ASP A 818 8.74 17.31 -7.55
CA ASP A 818 9.23 18.57 -6.97
C ASP A 818 9.29 18.48 -5.44
N ARG A 819 10.50 18.55 -4.87
CA ARG A 819 10.75 18.60 -3.41
C ARG A 819 9.92 17.62 -2.56
N GLY A 820 9.88 16.35 -2.94
CA GLY A 820 9.12 15.32 -2.21
C GLY A 820 7.70 15.12 -2.72
N LEU A 821 7.17 16.00 -3.56
CA LEU A 821 5.83 15.88 -4.12
C LEU A 821 5.86 15.29 -5.53
N VAL A 822 5.06 14.25 -5.77
CA VAL A 822 4.87 13.69 -7.12
C VAL A 822 3.51 14.11 -7.65
N THR A 823 3.47 14.73 -8.83
CA THR A 823 2.22 15.04 -9.55
C THR A 823 2.13 14.20 -10.82
N VAL A 824 1.10 13.37 -10.91
CA VAL A 824 0.78 12.53 -12.06
C VAL A 824 -0.26 13.24 -12.92
N ARG A 825 0.04 13.37 -14.21
CA ARG A 825 -0.78 14.07 -15.24
C ARG A 825 -1.14 13.18 -16.43
N ALA A 826 -1.11 11.87 -16.23
CA ALA A 826 -1.50 10.89 -17.22
C ALA A 826 -1.97 9.61 -16.54
N PRO A 827 -2.76 8.76 -17.24
CA PRO A 827 -3.02 7.40 -16.77
C PRO A 827 -1.72 6.61 -16.62
N ILE A 828 -1.65 5.79 -15.56
CA ILE A 828 -0.54 4.86 -15.31
C ILE A 828 -1.08 3.44 -15.42
N PHE A 829 -0.38 2.60 -16.18
CA PHE A 829 -0.62 1.17 -16.25
C PHE A 829 0.54 0.38 -15.66
N VAL A 830 0.24 -0.54 -14.75
CA VAL A 830 1.20 -1.51 -14.19
C VAL A 830 0.97 -2.85 -14.88
N ALA A 831 1.95 -3.29 -15.66
CA ALA A 831 1.84 -4.50 -16.45
C ALA A 831 1.92 -5.77 -15.57
N PRO A 832 1.39 -6.92 -16.06
CA PRO A 832 1.59 -8.20 -15.40
C PRO A 832 3.08 -8.49 -15.15
N GLY A 833 3.43 -8.91 -13.93
CA GLY A 833 4.81 -9.16 -13.51
C GLY A 833 5.63 -7.91 -13.14
N ALA A 834 5.05 -6.71 -13.28
CA ALA A 834 5.64 -5.47 -12.78
C ALA A 834 5.06 -5.11 -11.40
N THR A 835 5.85 -4.40 -10.59
CA THR A 835 5.40 -3.87 -9.29
C THR A 835 5.55 -2.36 -9.26
N LEU A 836 4.49 -1.67 -8.83
CA LEU A 836 4.52 -0.25 -8.52
C LEU A 836 4.39 -0.03 -7.00
N LEU A 837 5.32 0.72 -6.43
CA LEU A 837 5.36 1.06 -5.01
C LEU A 837 5.17 2.57 -4.80
N LEU A 838 4.15 2.92 -4.02
CA LEU A 838 3.91 4.27 -3.51
C LEU A 838 4.17 4.25 -2.01
N SER A 839 5.10 5.08 -1.54
CA SER A 839 5.45 5.12 -0.12
C SER A 839 6.03 6.48 0.27
N ARG A 840 5.81 6.86 1.54
CA ARG A 840 6.49 8.03 2.15
C ARG A 840 8.02 7.90 2.13
N LEU A 841 8.55 6.68 2.05
CA LEU A 841 9.98 6.44 1.87
C LEU A 841 10.52 6.84 0.47
N ASP A 842 9.64 7.21 -0.47
CA ASP A 842 9.98 7.76 -1.78
C ASP A 842 9.50 9.21 -1.94
N ALA A 843 8.25 9.53 -1.60
CA ALA A 843 7.67 10.87 -1.75
C ALA A 843 6.69 11.19 -0.62
N THR A 844 6.64 12.45 -0.18
CA THR A 844 5.77 12.87 0.93
C THR A 844 4.28 12.75 0.59
N ALA A 845 3.91 13.06 -0.66
CA ALA A 845 2.55 12.91 -1.17
C ALA A 845 2.53 12.68 -2.69
N TYR A 846 1.45 12.05 -3.16
CA TYR A 846 1.18 11.75 -4.56
C TYR A 846 -0.12 12.44 -4.99
N ARG A 847 -0.03 13.41 -5.90
CA ARG A 847 -1.17 14.10 -6.50
C ARG A 847 -1.51 13.47 -7.84
N LEU A 848 -2.72 12.94 -7.96
CA LEU A 848 -3.26 12.51 -9.25
C LEU A 848 -4.10 13.67 -9.80
N SER A 849 -3.69 14.25 -10.92
CA SER A 849 -4.37 15.40 -11.51
C SER A 849 -5.73 15.02 -12.09
N ALA A 850 -6.79 15.58 -11.50
CA ALA A 850 -8.13 15.51 -12.06
C ALA A 850 -8.20 16.26 -13.40
N ASP A 851 -7.52 17.41 -13.51
CA ASP A 851 -7.45 18.21 -14.74
C ASP A 851 -6.80 17.48 -15.92
N ALA A 852 -5.86 16.58 -15.64
CA ALA A 852 -5.11 15.86 -16.67
C ALA A 852 -5.63 14.43 -16.94
N GLY A 853 -6.71 14.02 -16.28
CA GLY A 853 -7.26 12.68 -16.46
C GLY A 853 -6.38 11.57 -15.87
N ALA A 854 -5.69 11.82 -14.76
CA ALA A 854 -4.78 10.86 -14.15
C ALA A 854 -5.54 9.78 -13.34
N PHE A 855 -5.12 8.52 -13.49
CA PHE A 855 -5.59 7.37 -12.70
C PHE A 855 -4.57 6.23 -12.80
N ILE A 856 -4.68 5.21 -11.94
CA ILE A 856 -3.77 4.05 -11.95
C ILE A 856 -4.57 2.77 -12.19
N VAL A 857 -4.16 2.00 -13.20
CA VAL A 857 -4.67 0.65 -13.49
C VAL A 857 -3.57 -0.36 -13.25
N ASN A 858 -3.84 -1.34 -12.40
CA ASN A 858 -2.91 -2.39 -12.02
C ASN A 858 -3.36 -3.76 -12.58
N ALA A 859 -2.50 -4.40 -13.37
CA ALA A 859 -2.61 -5.81 -13.76
C ALA A 859 -1.40 -6.64 -13.29
N GLY A 860 -0.50 -6.03 -12.51
CA GLY A 860 0.62 -6.67 -11.82
C GLY A 860 0.46 -6.52 -10.31
N GLU A 861 1.48 -5.97 -9.63
CA GLU A 861 1.42 -5.70 -8.20
C GLU A 861 1.45 -4.20 -7.89
N LEU A 862 0.55 -3.74 -7.02
CA LEU A 862 0.54 -2.38 -6.51
C LEU A 862 0.67 -2.40 -4.99
N HIS A 863 1.71 -1.74 -4.47
CA HIS A 863 1.93 -1.54 -3.04
C HIS A 863 1.78 -0.06 -2.71
N VAL A 864 0.84 0.27 -1.83
CA VAL A 864 0.65 1.62 -1.31
C VAL A 864 0.85 1.57 0.20
N VAL A 865 2.01 2.03 0.68
CA VAL A 865 2.46 1.76 2.04
C VAL A 865 2.95 3.03 2.71
N ASP A 866 2.27 3.43 3.78
CA ASP A 866 2.54 4.67 4.49
C ASP A 866 2.50 5.90 3.57
N ALA A 867 1.68 5.89 2.51
CA ALA A 867 1.60 6.95 1.51
C ALA A 867 0.45 7.93 1.77
N GLU A 868 0.51 9.09 1.11
CA GLU A 868 -0.60 10.03 0.98
C GLU A 868 -0.91 10.20 -0.51
N ILE A 869 -2.14 9.87 -0.92
CA ILE A 869 -2.56 9.97 -2.32
C ILE A 869 -3.82 10.83 -2.41
N VAL A 870 -3.78 11.84 -3.26
CA VAL A 870 -4.84 12.84 -3.38
C VAL A 870 -5.26 12.97 -4.83
N GLY A 871 -6.55 12.76 -5.11
CA GLY A 871 -7.16 13.26 -6.35
C GLY A 871 -7.20 14.79 -6.29
N TYR A 872 -6.50 15.46 -7.20
CA TYR A 872 -6.10 16.86 -7.05
C TYR A 872 -6.58 17.70 -8.22
N ASP A 873 -7.25 18.81 -7.91
CA ASP A 873 -7.60 19.86 -8.87
C ASP A 873 -6.41 20.83 -8.93
N GLU A 874 -5.65 20.78 -10.03
CA GLU A 874 -4.45 21.60 -10.19
C GLU A 874 -4.80 23.08 -10.37
N LYS A 875 -5.92 23.38 -11.02
CA LYS A 875 -6.38 24.75 -11.24
C LYS A 875 -6.84 25.41 -9.94
N ALA A 876 -7.58 24.68 -9.11
CA ALA A 876 -8.07 25.18 -7.83
C ALA A 876 -7.05 25.06 -6.69
N GLY A 877 -5.98 24.28 -6.87
CA GLY A 877 -4.94 24.11 -5.87
C GLY A 877 -5.39 23.34 -4.63
N GLN A 878 -6.33 22.40 -4.77
CA GLN A 878 -6.97 21.68 -3.66
C GLN A 878 -7.34 20.24 -4.05
N PRO A 879 -7.68 19.36 -3.08
CA PRO A 879 -8.27 18.07 -3.41
C PRO A 879 -9.55 18.23 -4.25
N SER A 880 -9.79 17.28 -5.15
CA SER A 880 -10.94 17.26 -6.06
C SER A 880 -12.22 16.81 -5.32
N TRP A 881 -12.69 17.65 -4.40
CA TRP A 881 -13.85 17.37 -3.57
C TRP A 881 -15.11 17.18 -4.40
N SER A 882 -15.89 16.14 -4.07
CA SER A 882 -17.21 15.87 -4.62
C SER A 882 -18.26 15.82 -3.51
N ASP A 883 -19.52 15.89 -3.92
CA ASP A 883 -20.73 15.80 -3.10
C ASP A 883 -21.84 15.15 -3.94
N LYS A 884 -23.02 15.03 -3.34
CA LYS A 884 -24.23 14.49 -4.00
C LYS A 884 -24.64 15.19 -5.31
N ASP A 885 -24.17 16.41 -5.57
CA ASP A 885 -24.55 17.21 -6.74
C ASP A 885 -23.51 17.14 -7.87
N ARG A 886 -22.38 16.43 -7.65
CA ARG A 886 -21.22 16.38 -8.57
C ARG A 886 -20.71 14.94 -8.74
N LEU A 887 -21.63 14.02 -9.00
CA LEU A 887 -21.36 12.58 -9.09
C LEU A 887 -20.65 12.17 -10.40
N ASP A 888 -20.96 12.86 -11.49
CA ASP A 888 -20.53 12.57 -12.87
C ASP A 888 -19.15 13.15 -13.23
N ARG A 889 -18.64 14.09 -12.43
CA ARG A 889 -17.36 14.76 -12.72
C ARG A 889 -16.19 13.81 -12.58
N PHE A 890 -15.34 13.75 -13.61
CA PHE A 890 -14.13 12.93 -13.59
C PHE A 890 -13.29 13.22 -12.33
N ARG A 891 -12.92 12.14 -11.65
CA ARG A 891 -11.98 12.16 -10.53
C ARG A 891 -11.01 10.99 -10.68
N PRO A 892 -9.74 11.17 -10.30
CA PRO A 892 -8.78 10.09 -10.29
C PRO A 892 -9.26 8.87 -9.52
N PHE A 893 -8.83 7.68 -9.93
CA PHE A 893 -9.20 6.42 -9.31
C PHE A 893 -8.06 5.42 -9.39
N LEU A 894 -8.16 4.34 -8.60
CA LEU A 894 -7.25 3.22 -8.56
C LEU A 894 -8.03 1.94 -8.87
N LEU A 895 -7.56 1.18 -9.84
CA LEU A 895 -8.22 -0.03 -10.30
C LEU A 895 -7.24 -1.19 -10.40
N THR A 896 -7.66 -2.35 -9.89
CA THR A 896 -6.93 -3.61 -10.01
C THR A 896 -7.74 -4.57 -10.89
N PHE A 897 -7.13 -5.06 -11.97
CA PHE A 897 -7.76 -5.96 -12.93
C PHE A 897 -7.23 -7.40 -12.82
N GLY A 898 -8.13 -8.38 -12.95
CA GLY A 898 -7.79 -9.78 -13.22
C GLY A 898 -6.74 -10.32 -12.26
N ASP A 899 -5.61 -10.81 -12.78
CA ASP A 899 -4.49 -11.36 -11.99
C ASP A 899 -3.78 -10.35 -11.07
N GLY A 900 -4.19 -9.07 -11.11
CA GLY A 900 -3.59 -8.02 -10.33
C GLY A 900 -3.74 -8.22 -8.82
N ARG A 901 -2.67 -7.91 -8.09
CA ARG A 901 -2.66 -7.86 -6.63
C ARG A 901 -2.42 -6.44 -6.15
N THR A 902 -3.25 -5.96 -5.24
CA THR A 902 -3.06 -4.64 -4.63
C THR A 902 -3.00 -4.76 -3.11
N ASN A 903 -1.94 -4.23 -2.50
CA ASN A 903 -1.76 -4.19 -1.05
C ASN A 903 -1.62 -2.73 -0.60
N VAL A 904 -2.50 -2.28 0.29
CA VAL A 904 -2.56 -0.90 0.77
C VAL A 904 -2.55 -0.89 2.30
N ALA A 905 -1.58 -0.21 2.90
CA ALA A 905 -1.39 -0.19 4.34
C ALA A 905 -1.02 1.20 4.90
N SER A 906 -1.62 1.56 6.05
CA SER A 906 -1.29 2.78 6.80
C SER A 906 -1.27 4.07 5.96
N SER A 907 -2.10 4.13 4.93
CA SER A 907 -2.08 5.20 3.92
C SER A 907 -3.33 6.08 4.01
N VAL A 908 -3.20 7.32 3.56
CA VAL A 908 -4.31 8.27 3.46
C VAL A 908 -4.63 8.49 1.99
N LEU A 909 -5.86 8.17 1.58
CA LEU A 909 -6.35 8.36 0.23
C LEU A 909 -7.52 9.35 0.27
N THR A 910 -7.48 10.37 -0.58
CA THR A 910 -8.45 11.46 -0.57
C THR A 910 -8.98 11.76 -1.96
N ALA A 911 -10.28 12.00 -2.02
CA ALA A 911 -10.98 12.64 -3.13
C ALA A 911 -10.87 11.90 -4.48
N MET A 912 -11.30 10.63 -4.52
CA MET A 912 -11.19 9.77 -5.70
C MET A 912 -12.53 9.16 -6.12
N GLY A 913 -12.61 8.80 -7.40
CA GLY A 913 -13.72 8.09 -7.99
C GLY A 913 -14.93 8.94 -8.32
N TYR A 914 -15.71 8.50 -9.30
CA TYR A 914 -16.92 9.16 -9.79
C TYR A 914 -17.90 8.13 -10.38
N ASP A 915 -19.09 8.57 -10.76
CA ASP A 915 -20.17 7.74 -11.29
C ASP A 915 -19.88 7.26 -12.71
N ASN A 916 -18.98 6.28 -12.83
CA ASN A 916 -18.68 5.64 -14.10
C ASN A 916 -18.12 4.23 -13.88
N ALA A 917 -18.50 3.30 -14.76
CA ALA A 917 -18.10 1.91 -14.68
C ALA A 917 -16.59 1.72 -14.51
N LYS A 918 -16.21 0.94 -13.50
CA LYS A 918 -14.83 0.62 -13.07
C LYS A 918 -14.03 1.81 -12.50
N SER A 919 -14.58 3.03 -12.49
CA SER A 919 -13.93 4.27 -12.04
C SER A 919 -14.42 4.78 -10.69
N TYR A 920 -15.05 3.92 -9.89
CA TYR A 920 -15.77 4.30 -8.68
C TYR A 920 -14.93 4.83 -7.52
N GLY A 921 -13.61 4.64 -7.55
CA GLY A 921 -12.71 5.07 -6.48
C GLY A 921 -11.55 4.09 -6.32
N PHE A 922 -11.66 3.19 -5.34
CA PHE A 922 -10.69 2.12 -5.13
C PHE A 922 -11.33 0.76 -5.45
N THR A 923 -10.96 0.20 -6.60
CA THR A 923 -11.71 -0.90 -7.22
C THR A 923 -10.85 -2.15 -7.46
N TYR A 924 -11.41 -3.32 -7.13
CA TYR A 924 -10.95 -4.63 -7.61
C TYR A 924 -11.99 -5.16 -8.60
N SER A 925 -11.56 -5.54 -9.80
CA SER A 925 -12.45 -6.07 -10.84
C SER A 925 -11.79 -7.20 -11.62
N SER A 926 -12.55 -8.19 -12.06
CA SER A 926 -12.11 -9.05 -13.17
C SER A 926 -11.71 -8.20 -14.38
N GLY A 927 -10.77 -8.71 -15.18
CA GLY A 927 -10.16 -7.95 -16.26
C GLY A 927 -11.13 -7.69 -17.42
N PRO A 928 -10.73 -6.83 -18.38
CA PRO A 928 -11.60 -6.52 -19.51
C PRO A 928 -11.84 -7.74 -20.41
N ASP A 929 -13.04 -7.83 -20.99
CA ASP A 929 -13.45 -8.94 -21.87
C ASP A 929 -12.43 -9.22 -22.98
N ARG A 930 -11.89 -8.17 -23.63
CA ARG A 930 -10.84 -8.30 -24.66
C ARG A 930 -9.60 -9.06 -24.19
N VAL A 931 -9.28 -9.02 -22.90
CA VAL A 931 -8.15 -9.78 -22.34
C VAL A 931 -8.59 -11.18 -21.93
N ALA A 932 -9.80 -11.32 -21.38
CA ALA A 932 -10.40 -12.62 -21.05
C ALA A 932 -10.58 -13.51 -22.30
N ASP A 933 -10.90 -12.91 -23.46
CA ASP A 933 -10.99 -13.60 -24.76
C ASP A 933 -9.64 -14.15 -25.24
N LEU A 934 -8.52 -13.56 -24.79
CA LEU A 934 -7.17 -13.95 -25.19
C LEU A 934 -6.56 -15.00 -24.25
N ARG A 935 -6.95 -14.98 -22.96
CA ARG A 935 -6.48 -15.92 -21.95
C ARG A 935 -7.37 -15.90 -20.71
N ASP A 936 -7.33 -17.00 -19.97
CA ASP A 936 -7.87 -17.04 -18.61
C ASP A 936 -7.17 -16.03 -17.70
N GLN A 937 -7.95 -15.45 -16.80
CA GLN A 937 -7.48 -14.53 -15.77
C GLN A 937 -7.96 -15.01 -14.41
N ALA A 938 -7.07 -14.96 -13.42
CA ALA A 938 -7.45 -15.11 -12.04
C ALA A 938 -8.31 -13.92 -11.59
N GLN A 939 -9.01 -14.13 -10.48
CA GLN A 939 -9.76 -13.07 -9.81
C GLN A 939 -8.80 -12.16 -9.02
N PRO A 940 -9.04 -10.85 -9.01
CA PRO A 940 -8.17 -9.90 -8.31
C PRO A 940 -8.25 -10.12 -6.80
N THR A 941 -7.11 -9.93 -6.13
CA THR A 941 -6.98 -10.16 -4.69
C THR A 941 -6.05 -9.12 -4.03
N GLY A 942 -6.04 -9.04 -2.69
CA GLY A 942 -5.28 -8.00 -2.02
C GLY A 942 -5.48 -7.88 -0.51
N ILE A 943 -4.76 -6.94 0.09
CA ILE A 943 -4.88 -6.56 1.50
C ILE A 943 -5.04 -5.05 1.58
N VAL A 944 -6.06 -4.57 2.27
CA VAL A 944 -6.39 -3.17 2.46
C VAL A 944 -6.52 -2.95 3.96
N VAL A 945 -5.47 -2.44 4.60
CA VAL A 945 -5.35 -2.46 6.07
C VAL A 945 -4.95 -1.12 6.69
N ASP A 946 -5.67 -0.72 7.74
CA ASP A 946 -5.36 0.46 8.56
C ASP A 946 -5.20 1.78 7.74
N ASN A 947 -6.00 1.96 6.68
CA ASN A 947 -5.98 3.15 5.83
C ASN A 947 -7.10 4.14 6.16
N VAL A 948 -6.98 5.38 5.68
CA VAL A 948 -8.03 6.40 5.73
C VAL A 948 -8.48 6.75 4.32
N PHE A 949 -9.76 6.57 4.03
CA PHE A 949 -10.43 6.94 2.79
C PHE A 949 -11.36 8.11 3.04
N ARG A 950 -11.13 9.24 2.36
CA ARG A 950 -11.91 10.46 2.52
C ARG A 950 -12.56 10.89 1.22
N ASN A 951 -13.87 11.15 1.25
CA ASN A 951 -14.61 11.74 0.13
C ASN A 951 -14.51 10.92 -1.16
N PHE A 952 -14.55 9.60 -1.05
CA PHE A 952 -14.58 8.71 -2.20
C PHE A 952 -15.98 8.62 -2.78
N TYR A 953 -16.13 8.44 -4.09
CA TYR A 953 -17.44 8.11 -4.65
C TYR A 953 -17.92 6.76 -4.08
N LEU A 954 -17.14 5.68 -4.30
CA LEU A 954 -17.15 4.45 -3.52
C LEU A 954 -15.79 4.26 -2.83
N GLY A 955 -15.78 4.13 -1.50
CA GLY A 955 -14.54 3.98 -0.73
C GLY A 955 -13.77 2.70 -1.07
N PHE A 956 -14.48 1.59 -1.24
CA PHE A 956 -13.97 0.31 -1.73
C PHE A 956 -15.04 -0.33 -2.61
N HIS A 957 -14.66 -0.83 -3.78
CA HIS A 957 -15.54 -1.59 -4.66
C HIS A 957 -14.88 -2.91 -5.10
N ALA A 958 -15.64 -4.00 -5.08
CA ALA A 958 -15.21 -5.29 -5.59
C ALA A 958 -16.20 -5.86 -6.60
N TYR A 959 -15.70 -6.38 -7.72
CA TYR A 959 -16.44 -7.09 -8.75
C TYR A 959 -15.69 -8.38 -9.08
N GLU A 960 -16.31 -9.54 -8.83
CA GLU A 960 -15.68 -10.87 -8.98
C GLU A 960 -14.30 -10.97 -8.32
N ALA A 961 -14.11 -10.29 -7.19
CA ALA A 961 -12.87 -10.34 -6.43
C ALA A 961 -12.87 -11.49 -5.44
N LYS A 962 -11.69 -11.99 -5.09
CA LYS A 962 -11.55 -13.16 -4.22
C LYS A 962 -10.56 -12.93 -3.09
N ASP A 963 -10.95 -13.35 -1.89
CA ASP A 963 -10.09 -13.41 -0.70
C ASP A 963 -9.43 -12.05 -0.34
N VAL A 964 -10.08 -10.93 -0.67
CA VAL A 964 -9.57 -9.59 -0.31
C VAL A 964 -9.81 -9.34 1.18
N GLN A 965 -8.76 -8.91 1.89
CA GLN A 965 -8.88 -8.50 3.29
C GLN A 965 -9.01 -6.97 3.37
N VAL A 966 -10.14 -6.48 3.87
CA VAL A 966 -10.43 -5.07 4.14
C VAL A 966 -10.53 -4.89 5.65
N VAL A 967 -9.44 -4.46 6.28
CA VAL A 967 -9.24 -4.60 7.73
C VAL A 967 -8.82 -3.28 8.38
N GLY A 968 -9.57 -2.77 9.36
CA GLY A 968 -9.10 -1.63 10.16
C GLY A 968 -9.12 -0.26 9.47
N ASN A 969 -9.78 -0.12 8.32
CA ASN A 969 -9.79 1.13 7.57
C ASN A 969 -10.85 2.10 8.10
N GLU A 970 -10.57 3.40 8.02
CA GLU A 970 -11.53 4.48 8.23
C GLU A 970 -12.06 4.95 6.88
N TYR A 971 -13.38 4.89 6.67
CA TYR A 971 -14.07 5.48 5.53
C TYR A 971 -14.93 6.63 6.03
N ARG A 972 -14.61 7.85 5.60
CA ARG A 972 -15.32 9.07 6.00
C ARG A 972 -15.85 9.84 4.81
N ASP A 973 -17.08 10.30 4.95
CA ASP A 973 -17.74 11.22 4.02
C ASP A 973 -17.79 10.69 2.57
N SER A 974 -17.86 9.37 2.41
CA SER A 974 -18.06 8.73 1.09
C SER A 974 -19.36 9.21 0.46
N ILE A 975 -19.39 9.35 -0.86
CA ILE A 975 -20.54 9.97 -1.53
C ILE A 975 -21.72 8.99 -1.61
N VAL A 976 -21.51 7.79 -2.18
CA VAL A 976 -22.57 6.80 -2.38
C VAL A 976 -22.49 5.67 -1.36
N TYR A 977 -21.41 4.87 -1.39
CA TYR A 977 -21.14 3.82 -0.41
C TYR A 977 -19.70 3.95 0.10
N ALA A 978 -19.45 3.55 1.35
CA ALA A 978 -18.09 3.45 1.84
C ALA A 978 -17.43 2.13 1.45
N VAL A 979 -18.08 0.99 1.70
CA VAL A 979 -17.61 -0.33 1.28
C VAL A 979 -18.70 -1.02 0.49
N ASP A 980 -18.41 -1.37 -0.75
CA ASP A 980 -19.37 -1.99 -1.68
C ASP A 980 -18.76 -3.24 -2.32
N SER A 981 -18.98 -4.40 -1.71
CA SER A 981 -18.64 -5.67 -2.36
C SER A 981 -19.80 -6.06 -3.27
N HIS A 982 -19.49 -6.30 -4.54
CA HIS A 982 -20.49 -6.55 -5.56
C HIS A 982 -20.17 -7.81 -6.38
N ASP A 983 -21.20 -8.33 -7.06
CA ASP A 983 -21.13 -9.21 -8.22
C ASP A 983 -20.21 -10.41 -8.06
N ARG A 984 -20.71 -11.47 -7.42
CA ARG A 984 -20.05 -12.79 -7.35
C ARG A 984 -18.65 -12.75 -6.71
N SER A 985 -18.34 -11.68 -5.96
CA SER A 985 -17.14 -11.62 -5.14
C SER A 985 -17.25 -12.62 -3.98
N LYS A 986 -16.16 -13.31 -3.62
CA LYS A 986 -16.21 -14.42 -2.64
C LYS A 986 -15.08 -14.40 -1.63
N GLY A 987 -15.40 -14.76 -0.38
CA GLY A 987 -14.41 -14.99 0.67
C GLY A 987 -13.73 -13.72 1.21
N LEU A 988 -14.35 -12.55 1.06
CA LEU A 988 -13.75 -11.31 1.57
C LEU A 988 -13.84 -11.27 3.10
N THR A 989 -12.81 -10.68 3.71
CA THR A 989 -12.79 -10.39 5.14
C THR A 989 -12.89 -8.89 5.35
N ILE A 990 -14.04 -8.41 5.81
CA ILE A 990 -14.31 -7.00 6.12
C ILE A 990 -14.33 -6.85 7.63
N ALA A 991 -13.19 -6.52 8.25
CA ALA A 991 -13.04 -6.57 9.70
C ALA A 991 -12.51 -5.30 10.36
N TYR A 992 -13.13 -4.89 11.47
CA TYR A 992 -12.72 -3.73 12.30
C TYR A 992 -12.61 -2.41 11.53
N ASN A 993 -13.31 -2.27 10.40
CA ASN A 993 -13.36 -1.00 9.68
C ASN A 993 -14.31 -0.05 10.41
N THR A 994 -14.07 1.24 10.25
CA THR A 994 -14.93 2.32 10.72
C THR A 994 -15.50 3.05 9.52
N VAL A 995 -16.82 3.14 9.43
CA VAL A 995 -17.54 3.74 8.31
C VAL A 995 -18.52 4.77 8.85
N TYR A 996 -18.38 6.02 8.43
CA TYR A 996 -19.32 7.07 8.84
C TYR A 996 -19.45 8.22 7.86
N GLY A 997 -20.58 8.94 7.96
CA GLY A 997 -20.82 10.15 7.17
C GLY A 997 -21.10 9.87 5.69
N THR A 998 -21.44 8.64 5.31
CA THR A 998 -21.80 8.33 3.92
C THR A 998 -23.01 9.15 3.50
N GLN A 999 -22.90 9.91 2.41
CA GLN A 999 -23.80 11.04 2.12
C GLN A 999 -25.14 10.61 1.52
N LEU A 1000 -25.16 9.59 0.66
CA LEU A 1000 -26.37 9.20 -0.08
C LEU A 1000 -26.98 7.87 0.36
N ARG A 1001 -26.14 6.84 0.60
CA ARG A 1001 -26.63 5.48 0.87
C ARG A 1001 -25.93 4.85 2.07
N HIS A 1002 -25.57 3.57 1.96
CA HIS A 1002 -25.22 2.70 3.06
C HIS A 1002 -23.74 2.78 3.42
N GLY A 1003 -23.42 2.40 4.66
CA GLY A 1003 -22.04 2.25 5.09
C GLY A 1003 -21.34 1.07 4.39
N ILE A 1004 -21.69 -0.15 4.78
CA ILE A 1004 -21.16 -1.39 4.21
C ILE A 1004 -22.26 -2.12 3.44
N THR A 1005 -22.02 -2.43 2.18
CA THR A 1005 -22.95 -3.15 1.30
C THR A 1005 -22.27 -4.40 0.74
N ILE A 1006 -22.98 -5.53 0.79
CA ILE A 1006 -22.67 -6.73 0.02
C ILE A 1006 -23.87 -7.06 -0.87
N SER A 1007 -23.66 -7.11 -2.19
CA SER A 1007 -24.76 -7.10 -3.15
C SER A 1007 -24.49 -7.96 -4.38
N ARG A 1008 -25.49 -8.75 -4.79
CA ARG A 1008 -25.50 -9.60 -5.99
C ARG A 1008 -24.54 -10.79 -5.90
N GLU A 1009 -25.04 -11.89 -5.32
CA GLU A 1009 -24.34 -13.19 -5.23
C GLU A 1009 -22.98 -13.08 -4.52
N VAL A 1010 -22.91 -12.20 -3.52
CA VAL A 1010 -21.70 -12.03 -2.72
C VAL A 1010 -21.72 -13.04 -1.59
N ASP A 1011 -20.80 -14.01 -1.69
CA ASP A 1011 -20.85 -15.21 -0.87
C ASP A 1011 -19.62 -15.39 0.02
N ASP A 1012 -19.85 -16.05 1.15
CA ASP A 1012 -18.79 -16.54 2.04
C ASP A 1012 -17.95 -15.42 2.70
N HIS A 1013 -18.52 -14.23 2.85
CA HIS A 1013 -17.84 -13.11 3.49
C HIS A 1013 -17.86 -13.20 5.00
N TRP A 1014 -16.78 -12.69 5.58
CA TRP A 1014 -16.64 -12.46 7.01
C TRP A 1014 -16.69 -10.96 7.30
N VAL A 1015 -17.80 -10.48 7.86
CA VAL A 1015 -18.01 -9.06 8.20
C VAL A 1015 -17.98 -8.92 9.71
N ALA A 1016 -16.85 -8.54 10.31
CA ALA A 1016 -16.69 -8.63 11.75
C ALA A 1016 -16.05 -7.44 12.48
N GLY A 1017 -16.59 -7.09 13.65
CA GLY A 1017 -16.01 -6.05 14.50
C GLY A 1017 -16.05 -4.64 13.92
N ASN A 1018 -16.80 -4.39 12.84
CA ASN A 1018 -16.84 -3.08 12.19
C ASN A 1018 -17.69 -2.08 13.01
N LEU A 1019 -17.36 -0.80 12.90
CA LEU A 1019 -18.17 0.32 13.38
C LEU A 1019 -18.83 1.00 12.17
N SER A 1020 -20.16 1.02 12.07
CA SER A 1020 -20.88 1.66 10.95
C SER A 1020 -21.97 2.61 11.46
N PHE A 1021 -21.78 3.91 11.28
CA PHE A 1021 -22.62 4.90 11.96
C PHE A 1021 -22.80 6.22 11.21
N ASP A 1022 -23.89 6.92 11.52
CA ASP A 1022 -24.24 8.22 10.94
C ASP A 1022 -24.20 8.23 9.40
N ASN A 1023 -24.60 7.13 8.77
CA ASN A 1023 -24.77 7.04 7.32
C ASN A 1023 -26.18 7.49 6.90
N ALA A 1024 -26.33 8.02 5.69
CA ALA A 1024 -27.63 8.43 5.14
C ALA A 1024 -28.60 7.25 4.89
N GLY A 1025 -28.06 6.07 4.61
CA GLY A 1025 -28.78 4.79 4.55
C GLY A 1025 -28.57 3.93 5.79
N SER A 1026 -28.78 2.61 5.66
CA SER A 1026 -28.45 1.64 6.70
C SER A 1026 -26.94 1.49 6.96
N GLY A 1027 -26.59 1.01 8.15
CA GLY A 1027 -25.18 0.77 8.52
C GLY A 1027 -24.54 -0.38 7.74
N ILE A 1028 -25.19 -1.54 7.69
CA ILE A 1028 -24.73 -2.72 6.92
C ILE A 1028 -25.90 -3.31 6.12
N VAL A 1029 -25.68 -3.65 4.85
CA VAL A 1029 -26.71 -4.19 3.94
C VAL A 1029 -26.22 -5.45 3.24
N LEU A 1030 -27.06 -6.49 3.25
CA LEU A 1030 -26.96 -7.68 2.39
C LEU A 1030 -28.09 -7.61 1.36
N ASP A 1031 -27.75 -7.62 0.07
CA ASP A 1031 -28.71 -7.49 -1.03
C ASP A 1031 -28.50 -8.57 -2.12
N ARG A 1032 -29.59 -8.88 -2.84
CA ARG A 1032 -29.60 -9.68 -4.10
C ARG A 1032 -28.85 -11.03 -4.00
N TYR A 1033 -29.41 -12.00 -3.28
CA TYR A 1033 -28.92 -13.39 -3.23
C TYR A 1033 -27.49 -13.53 -2.70
N SER A 1034 -27.09 -12.67 -1.77
CA SER A 1034 -25.79 -12.79 -1.09
C SER A 1034 -25.92 -13.81 0.05
N THR A 1035 -25.20 -14.93 -0.03
CA THR A 1035 -25.41 -16.09 0.85
C THR A 1035 -24.16 -16.52 1.62
N ASN A 1036 -24.33 -17.32 2.65
CA ASN A 1036 -23.24 -17.91 3.43
C ASN A 1036 -22.33 -16.87 4.12
N ASN A 1037 -22.85 -15.67 4.41
CA ASN A 1037 -22.11 -14.60 5.05
C ASN A 1037 -22.29 -14.64 6.58
N VAL A 1038 -21.24 -14.24 7.30
CA VAL A 1038 -21.24 -14.13 8.76
C VAL A 1038 -20.97 -12.68 9.17
N LEU A 1039 -21.93 -12.10 9.88
CA LEU A 1039 -21.85 -10.77 10.46
C LEU A 1039 -21.66 -10.90 11.97
N HIS A 1040 -20.45 -10.63 12.47
CA HIS A 1040 -20.08 -10.92 13.87
C HIS A 1040 -19.49 -9.73 14.62
N LEU A 1041 -19.96 -9.41 15.83
CA LEU A 1041 -19.39 -8.34 16.69
C LEU A 1041 -19.41 -6.92 16.09
N ASN A 1042 -20.23 -6.65 15.08
CA ASN A 1042 -20.31 -5.31 14.49
C ASN A 1042 -21.10 -4.36 15.41
N SER A 1043 -20.73 -3.09 15.44
CA SER A 1043 -21.51 -2.03 16.07
C SER A 1043 -22.07 -1.10 15.00
N SER A 1044 -23.40 -1.04 14.89
CA SER A 1044 -24.12 -0.21 13.93
C SER A 1044 -25.06 0.75 14.64
N PHE A 1045 -24.82 2.07 14.51
CA PHE A 1045 -25.51 3.06 15.33
C PHE A 1045 -25.72 4.41 14.66
N GLY A 1046 -26.74 5.17 15.08
CA GLY A 1046 -26.97 6.55 14.59
C GLY A 1046 -27.29 6.67 13.09
N ASN A 1047 -27.43 5.56 12.36
CA ASN A 1047 -27.71 5.57 10.92
C ASN A 1047 -29.11 6.14 10.66
N ALA A 1048 -29.26 6.86 9.54
CA ALA A 1048 -30.53 7.50 9.19
C ALA A 1048 -31.61 6.50 8.75
N GLN A 1049 -31.23 5.25 8.45
CA GLN A 1049 -32.15 4.14 8.25
C GLN A 1049 -31.91 3.05 9.31
N ASP A 1050 -31.64 1.81 8.89
CA ASP A 1050 -31.60 0.65 9.76
C ASP A 1050 -30.17 0.35 10.25
N GLY A 1051 -30.04 -0.43 11.33
CA GLY A 1051 -28.74 -0.92 11.80
C GLY A 1051 -28.13 -1.92 10.82
N ILE A 1052 -28.83 -3.02 10.57
CA ILE A 1052 -28.51 -4.03 9.54
C ILE A 1052 -29.75 -4.34 8.71
N THR A 1053 -29.58 -4.47 7.40
CA THR A 1053 -30.64 -4.80 6.44
C THR A 1053 -30.27 -6.06 5.64
N VAL A 1054 -31.21 -7.00 5.51
CA VAL A 1054 -31.08 -8.24 4.73
C VAL A 1054 -32.22 -8.31 3.72
N PHE A 1055 -31.91 -8.15 2.44
CA PHE A 1055 -32.87 -8.13 1.33
C PHE A 1055 -32.56 -9.23 0.33
N GLU A 1056 -33.56 -10.10 0.08
CA GLU A 1056 -33.46 -11.25 -0.82
C GLU A 1056 -32.15 -12.06 -0.67
N SER A 1057 -31.65 -12.19 0.56
CA SER A 1057 -30.31 -12.70 0.88
C SER A 1057 -30.42 -13.74 1.98
N SER A 1058 -30.57 -14.99 1.54
CA SER A 1058 -30.83 -16.14 2.42
C SER A 1058 -29.53 -16.79 2.91
N CYS A 1059 -29.62 -17.64 3.94
CA CYS A 1059 -28.47 -18.36 4.52
C CYS A 1059 -27.39 -17.41 5.08
N ASN A 1060 -27.73 -16.57 6.05
CA ASN A 1060 -26.78 -15.64 6.67
C ASN A 1060 -26.90 -15.66 8.20
N ILE A 1061 -25.78 -15.49 8.89
CA ILE A 1061 -25.72 -15.46 10.36
C ILE A 1061 -25.26 -14.09 10.86
N LEU A 1062 -26.04 -13.51 11.77
CA LEU A 1062 -25.77 -12.25 12.46
C LEU A 1062 -25.60 -12.55 13.95
N THR A 1063 -24.36 -12.53 14.45
CA THR A 1063 -24.06 -12.93 15.84
C THR A 1063 -23.34 -11.84 16.63
N ASP A 1064 -23.79 -11.60 17.86
CA ASP A 1064 -23.15 -10.72 18.84
C ASP A 1064 -22.97 -9.27 18.35
N ASN A 1065 -23.81 -8.80 17.44
CA ASN A 1065 -23.78 -7.42 16.95
C ASN A 1065 -24.47 -6.47 17.93
N HIS A 1066 -24.05 -5.21 17.93
CA HIS A 1066 -24.66 -4.12 18.70
C HIS A 1066 -25.33 -3.12 17.77
N LEU A 1067 -26.66 -3.13 17.75
CA LEU A 1067 -27.50 -2.32 16.86
C LEU A 1067 -28.24 -1.28 17.70
N VAL A 1068 -27.69 -0.07 17.79
CA VAL A 1068 -28.14 0.92 18.78
C VAL A 1068 -28.49 2.28 18.19
N GLY A 1069 -29.63 2.86 18.56
CA GLY A 1069 -29.94 4.26 18.24
C GLY A 1069 -30.06 4.58 16.75
N ASN A 1070 -30.43 3.61 15.90
CA ASN A 1070 -30.69 3.87 14.48
C ASN A 1070 -32.08 4.51 14.30
N ARG A 1071 -32.24 5.36 13.27
CA ARG A 1071 -33.48 6.13 13.06
C ARG A 1071 -34.65 5.30 12.53
N ARG A 1072 -34.42 4.05 12.14
CA ARG A 1072 -35.46 3.08 11.78
C ARG A 1072 -35.31 1.80 12.61
N ASP A 1073 -35.17 0.65 11.96
CA ASP A 1073 -35.15 -0.65 12.61
C ASP A 1073 -33.71 -1.05 13.00
N GLY A 1074 -33.55 -1.83 14.08
CA GLY A 1074 -32.24 -2.39 14.43
C GLY A 1074 -31.77 -3.39 13.37
N LEU A 1075 -32.55 -4.46 13.18
CA LEU A 1075 -32.37 -5.46 12.13
C LEU A 1075 -33.62 -5.54 11.27
N LYS A 1076 -33.45 -5.41 9.95
CA LYS A 1076 -34.52 -5.51 8.97
C LYS A 1076 -34.30 -6.67 8.00
N VAL A 1077 -35.30 -7.53 7.83
CA VAL A 1077 -35.22 -8.74 7.00
C VAL A 1077 -36.39 -8.79 6.02
N ARG A 1078 -36.11 -8.93 4.72
CA ARG A 1078 -37.11 -9.02 3.65
C ARG A 1078 -36.83 -10.17 2.71
N ASN A 1079 -37.88 -10.93 2.36
CA ASN A 1079 -37.87 -12.00 1.36
C ASN A 1079 -36.64 -12.94 1.48
N SER A 1080 -36.28 -13.30 2.71
CA SER A 1080 -35.05 -14.04 3.01
C SER A 1080 -35.34 -15.18 4.00
N ILE A 1081 -34.80 -16.36 3.73
CA ILE A 1081 -34.90 -17.53 4.59
C ILE A 1081 -33.55 -17.88 5.19
N ASP A 1082 -33.53 -18.74 6.21
CA ASP A 1082 -32.29 -19.16 6.86
C ASP A 1082 -31.46 -17.94 7.32
N VAL A 1083 -32.13 -16.98 7.98
CA VAL A 1083 -31.50 -15.82 8.62
C VAL A 1083 -31.46 -16.05 10.12
N GLY A 1084 -30.26 -16.21 10.67
CA GLY A 1084 -30.06 -16.46 12.10
C GLY A 1084 -29.50 -15.22 12.78
N ALA A 1085 -30.20 -14.67 13.77
CA ALA A 1085 -29.73 -13.56 14.59
C ALA A 1085 -29.54 -14.01 16.04
N TYR A 1086 -28.29 -14.15 16.48
CA TYR A 1086 -27.92 -14.78 17.75
C TYR A 1086 -27.11 -13.84 18.66
N GLY A 1087 -27.42 -13.76 19.95
CA GLY A 1087 -26.61 -13.00 20.91
C GLY A 1087 -26.53 -11.48 20.68
N ASN A 1088 -27.34 -10.92 19.77
CA ASN A 1088 -27.24 -9.51 19.40
C ASN A 1088 -27.84 -8.62 20.50
N ARG A 1089 -27.26 -7.44 20.67
CA ARG A 1089 -27.77 -6.35 21.51
C ARG A 1089 -28.45 -5.34 20.59
N ILE A 1090 -29.78 -5.26 20.65
CA ILE A 1090 -30.60 -4.44 19.76
C ILE A 1090 -31.37 -3.44 20.61
N GLU A 1091 -30.87 -2.21 20.65
CA GLU A 1091 -31.25 -1.26 21.69
C GLU A 1091 -31.57 0.14 21.13
N GLU A 1092 -32.54 0.85 21.71
CA GLU A 1092 -32.80 2.27 21.43
C GLU A 1092 -33.08 2.63 19.96
N ASN A 1093 -33.45 1.67 19.11
CA ASN A 1093 -33.80 1.96 17.71
C ASN A 1093 -35.21 2.59 17.63
N ALA A 1094 -35.35 3.61 16.78
CA ALA A 1094 -36.56 4.45 16.77
C ALA A 1094 -37.82 3.67 16.35
N ASN A 1095 -37.69 2.67 15.46
CA ASN A 1095 -38.79 1.79 15.06
C ASN A 1095 -38.70 0.44 15.78
N SER A 1096 -38.46 -0.67 15.08
CA SER A 1096 -38.45 -2.01 15.66
C SER A 1096 -37.03 -2.42 16.02
N GLY A 1097 -36.86 -3.26 17.04
CA GLY A 1097 -35.61 -3.98 17.26
C GLY A 1097 -35.35 -4.91 16.07
N VAL A 1098 -36.29 -5.82 15.79
CA VAL A 1098 -36.31 -6.61 14.54
C VAL A 1098 -37.58 -6.31 13.75
N SER A 1099 -37.45 -6.09 12.44
CA SER A 1099 -38.56 -5.96 11.49
C SER A 1099 -38.39 -6.98 10.37
N ALA A 1100 -39.27 -7.97 10.29
CA ALA A 1100 -39.25 -9.03 9.30
C ALA A 1100 -40.51 -9.01 8.44
N TYR A 1101 -40.38 -9.04 7.11
CA TYR A 1101 -41.54 -8.93 6.22
C TYR A 1101 -41.33 -9.58 4.86
N ILE A 1102 -42.41 -9.72 4.10
CA ILE A 1102 -42.38 -10.03 2.67
C ILE A 1102 -42.87 -8.83 1.87
N ALA A 1103 -42.40 -8.68 0.62
CA ALA A 1103 -42.85 -7.62 -0.27
C ALA A 1103 -42.92 -8.10 -1.72
N ASN A 1104 -43.91 -7.57 -2.46
CA ASN A 1104 -43.98 -7.73 -3.91
C ASN A 1104 -43.03 -6.73 -4.59
N LEU A 1105 -41.99 -7.25 -5.22
CA LEU A 1105 -40.99 -6.47 -5.96
C LEU A 1105 -41.28 -6.41 -7.46
N ALA A 1106 -42.31 -7.10 -7.95
CA ALA A 1106 -42.72 -7.08 -9.37
C ALA A 1106 -43.51 -5.80 -9.75
N ASP A 1107 -44.14 -5.14 -8.76
CA ASP A 1107 -44.95 -3.93 -8.93
C ASP A 1107 -44.19 -2.62 -8.59
N ALA A 1108 -42.86 -2.67 -8.46
CA ALA A 1108 -42.06 -1.48 -8.16
C ALA A 1108 -42.19 -0.42 -9.28
N LYS A 1109 -42.66 0.79 -8.93
CA LYS A 1109 -42.91 1.88 -9.88
C LYS A 1109 -41.66 2.26 -10.67
N ALA A 1110 -41.88 2.64 -11.94
CA ALA A 1110 -40.92 3.22 -12.88
C ALA A 1110 -39.98 4.25 -12.21
N GLY A 1111 -38.72 3.86 -12.03
CA GLY A 1111 -37.67 4.67 -11.41
C GLY A 1111 -36.51 3.83 -10.86
N GLU A 1112 -36.78 2.60 -10.41
CA GLU A 1112 -35.77 1.59 -10.11
C GLU A 1112 -35.74 0.57 -11.26
N GLN A 1113 -34.88 0.76 -12.26
CA GLN A 1113 -34.60 -0.31 -13.22
C GLN A 1113 -33.85 -1.44 -12.48
N ARG A 1114 -34.60 -2.44 -12.01
CA ARG A 1114 -34.05 -3.78 -11.80
C ARG A 1114 -34.13 -4.47 -13.16
N ASP A 1115 -32.98 -4.94 -13.67
CA ASP A 1115 -32.96 -5.73 -14.91
C ASP A 1115 -33.98 -6.87 -14.83
N ALA A 1116 -34.56 -7.20 -15.99
CA ALA A 1116 -35.75 -8.03 -16.18
C ALA A 1116 -35.64 -9.52 -15.76
N ASP A 1117 -34.91 -9.83 -14.69
CA ASP A 1117 -35.04 -11.11 -13.96
C ASP A 1117 -36.25 -11.06 -13.02
N ALA A 1118 -37.41 -10.73 -13.60
CA ALA A 1118 -38.71 -10.64 -12.96
C ALA A 1118 -39.23 -11.99 -12.37
N GLY A 1119 -38.40 -13.05 -12.39
CA GLY A 1119 -38.65 -14.35 -11.76
C GLY A 1119 -37.71 -14.74 -10.62
N SER A 1120 -36.78 -13.89 -10.17
CA SER A 1120 -35.64 -14.35 -9.33
C SER A 1120 -35.89 -14.42 -7.81
N TYR A 1121 -36.88 -13.73 -7.24
CA TYR A 1121 -37.06 -13.64 -5.77
C TYR A 1121 -38.26 -14.45 -5.28
N ALA A 1122 -38.14 -15.06 -4.10
CA ALA A 1122 -39.25 -15.72 -3.42
C ALA A 1122 -39.82 -14.80 -2.32
N PRO A 1123 -41.13 -14.49 -2.30
CA PRO A 1123 -41.75 -13.68 -1.25
C PRO A 1123 -41.97 -14.49 0.03
N VAL A 1124 -40.89 -15.05 0.55
CA VAL A 1124 -40.86 -15.94 1.70
C VAL A 1124 -39.80 -15.44 2.67
N THR A 1125 -40.21 -15.18 3.91
CA THR A 1125 -39.29 -14.77 4.98
C THR A 1125 -39.35 -15.74 6.13
N SER A 1126 -38.18 -16.21 6.59
CA SER A 1126 -38.06 -16.97 7.83
C SER A 1126 -36.79 -16.59 8.61
N LEU A 1127 -36.91 -16.58 9.93
CA LEU A 1127 -35.93 -15.97 10.83
C LEU A 1127 -35.83 -16.75 12.14
N SER A 1128 -34.61 -16.95 12.63
CA SER A 1128 -34.32 -17.51 13.96
C SER A 1128 -33.67 -16.45 14.86
N LEU A 1129 -34.30 -16.18 16.01
CA LEU A 1129 -33.84 -15.23 17.02
C LEU A 1129 -33.44 -15.97 18.29
N ARG A 1130 -32.17 -15.91 18.69
CA ARG A 1130 -31.66 -16.59 19.88
C ARG A 1130 -30.83 -15.71 20.78
N HIS A 1131 -31.07 -15.73 22.09
CA HIS A 1131 -30.26 -15.02 23.10
C HIS A 1131 -30.05 -13.52 22.80
N ASN A 1132 -30.92 -12.90 22.00
CA ASN A 1132 -30.81 -11.48 21.71
C ASN A 1132 -31.35 -10.68 22.89
N ARG A 1133 -30.77 -9.50 23.12
CA ARG A 1133 -31.23 -8.53 24.09
C ARG A 1133 -31.92 -7.37 23.36
N PHE A 1134 -33.15 -7.11 23.75
CA PHE A 1134 -33.99 -6.01 23.27
C PHE A 1134 -34.21 -5.00 24.39
N SER A 1135 -33.89 -3.73 24.15
CA SER A 1135 -34.07 -2.65 25.12
C SER A 1135 -34.47 -1.35 24.45
N ALA A 1136 -35.45 -0.63 24.99
CA ALA A 1136 -35.85 0.71 24.55
C ALA A 1136 -36.12 0.93 23.05
N ASN A 1137 -36.40 -0.09 22.25
CA ASN A 1137 -36.82 0.08 20.85
C ASN A 1137 -38.30 0.47 20.78
N GLY A 1138 -38.75 1.15 19.72
CA GLY A 1138 -40.17 1.46 19.51
C GLY A 1138 -41.11 0.24 19.53
N VAL A 1139 -40.67 -0.88 18.93
CA VAL A 1139 -41.27 -2.22 19.06
C VAL A 1139 -40.16 -3.25 19.22
N GLY A 1140 -40.36 -4.32 19.99
CA GLY A 1140 -39.33 -5.37 20.14
C GLY A 1140 -39.11 -6.11 18.83
N ILE A 1141 -40.10 -6.90 18.42
CA ILE A 1141 -40.10 -7.68 17.17
C ILE A 1141 -41.38 -7.37 16.39
N ASN A 1142 -41.25 -6.99 15.13
CA ASN A 1142 -42.36 -6.72 14.22
C ASN A 1142 -42.32 -7.69 13.02
N THR A 1143 -43.45 -8.31 12.70
CA THR A 1143 -43.54 -9.24 11.54
C THR A 1143 -44.72 -8.92 10.63
N GLN A 1144 -44.51 -9.01 9.31
CA GLN A 1144 -45.59 -8.85 8.32
C GLN A 1144 -45.48 -9.87 7.19
N GLY A 1145 -46.36 -10.87 7.17
CA GLY A 1145 -46.34 -11.96 6.18
C GLY A 1145 -45.13 -12.90 6.32
N VAL A 1146 -44.56 -13.03 7.51
CA VAL A 1146 -43.44 -13.93 7.79
C VAL A 1146 -43.94 -15.38 7.86
N SER A 1147 -43.26 -16.29 7.14
CA SER A 1147 -43.63 -17.71 7.10
C SER A 1147 -43.23 -18.47 8.36
N GLY A 1148 -42.13 -18.08 9.00
CA GLY A 1148 -41.66 -18.69 10.24
C GLY A 1148 -40.77 -17.76 11.07
N LEU A 1149 -41.05 -17.65 12.36
CA LEU A 1149 -40.24 -16.94 13.36
C LEU A 1149 -39.94 -17.88 14.52
N ALA A 1150 -38.69 -18.32 14.63
CA ALA A 1150 -38.22 -19.15 15.72
C ALA A 1150 -37.58 -18.29 16.81
N MET A 1151 -37.95 -18.48 18.07
CA MET A 1151 -37.55 -17.65 19.21
C MET A 1151 -37.02 -18.51 20.36
N PHE A 1152 -35.75 -18.29 20.72
CA PHE A 1152 -35.00 -19.09 21.70
C PHE A 1152 -34.37 -18.17 22.75
N SER A 1153 -34.93 -18.12 23.97
CA SER A 1153 -34.31 -17.43 25.12
C SER A 1153 -33.89 -15.96 24.86
N ASN A 1154 -34.72 -15.18 24.15
CA ASN A 1154 -34.47 -13.75 23.93
C ASN A 1154 -34.87 -12.93 25.17
N GLN A 1155 -34.11 -11.90 25.50
CA GLN A 1155 -34.31 -11.04 26.66
C GLN A 1155 -34.92 -9.70 26.25
N PHE A 1156 -36.02 -9.30 26.91
CA PHE A 1156 -36.62 -7.97 26.74
C PHE A 1156 -36.41 -7.16 28.03
N VAL A 1157 -35.38 -6.31 28.05
CA VAL A 1157 -34.95 -5.57 29.24
C VAL A 1157 -35.34 -4.11 29.07
N LYS A 1158 -36.21 -3.57 29.95
CA LYS A 1158 -36.69 -2.17 29.86
C LYS A 1158 -37.18 -1.80 28.44
N GLN A 1159 -37.72 -2.78 27.72
CA GLN A 1159 -38.27 -2.57 26.39
C GLN A 1159 -39.52 -1.68 26.48
N SER A 1160 -39.76 -0.87 25.45
CA SER A 1160 -41.01 -0.08 25.37
C SER A 1160 -42.24 -0.99 25.45
N ARG A 1161 -43.44 -0.42 25.68
CA ARG A 1161 -44.68 -1.18 25.97
C ARG A 1161 -45.09 -2.22 24.91
N ARG A 1162 -44.42 -2.30 23.76
CA ARG A 1162 -44.75 -3.24 22.66
C ARG A 1162 -43.59 -4.21 22.46
N LEU A 1163 -43.74 -5.44 22.96
CA LEU A 1163 -42.75 -6.50 22.70
C LEU A 1163 -42.92 -7.06 21.29
N LEU A 1164 -44.16 -7.30 20.87
CA LEU A 1164 -44.50 -7.86 19.56
C LEU A 1164 -45.39 -6.92 18.73
N GLY A 1165 -45.12 -6.84 17.43
CA GLY A 1165 -45.83 -6.01 16.44
C GLY A 1165 -46.32 -6.81 15.22
N GLY A 1166 -47.11 -6.16 14.37
CA GLY A 1166 -47.62 -6.77 13.14
C GLY A 1166 -48.51 -8.00 13.37
N ASP A 1167 -48.30 -9.05 12.59
CA ASP A 1167 -49.11 -10.29 12.63
C ASP A 1167 -49.02 -11.02 13.98
N VAL A 1168 -47.87 -10.95 14.65
CA VAL A 1168 -47.62 -11.64 15.93
C VAL A 1168 -48.03 -10.85 17.17
N ARG A 1169 -48.51 -9.61 17.02
CA ARG A 1169 -48.92 -8.74 18.15
C ARG A 1169 -49.93 -9.41 19.08
N GLY A 1170 -50.87 -10.17 18.53
CA GLY A 1170 -51.91 -10.85 19.31
C GLY A 1170 -51.39 -12.02 20.17
N LEU A 1171 -50.14 -12.44 20.00
CA LEU A 1171 -49.55 -13.61 20.63
C LEU A 1171 -48.66 -13.26 21.83
N GLU A 1172 -48.48 -11.98 22.14
CA GLU A 1172 -47.55 -11.48 23.17
C GLU A 1172 -47.68 -12.20 24.52
N GLY A 1173 -48.90 -12.36 25.05
CA GLY A 1173 -49.11 -13.06 26.32
C GLY A 1173 -48.82 -14.58 26.27
N GLN A 1174 -49.06 -15.22 25.11
CA GLN A 1174 -48.77 -16.65 24.93
C GLN A 1174 -47.28 -16.89 24.77
N VAL A 1175 -46.60 -16.05 23.97
CA VAL A 1175 -45.16 -16.08 23.78
C VAL A 1175 -44.47 -15.89 25.12
N LEU A 1176 -44.79 -14.84 25.89
CA LEU A 1176 -44.18 -14.61 27.22
C LEU A 1176 -44.36 -15.78 28.20
N ARG A 1177 -45.52 -16.44 28.19
CA ARG A 1177 -45.78 -17.61 29.04
C ARG A 1177 -44.94 -18.82 28.64
N LEU A 1178 -44.69 -19.01 27.34
CA LEU A 1178 -44.03 -20.20 26.79
C LEU A 1178 -42.51 -20.04 26.67
N THR A 1179 -42.02 -18.85 26.29
CA THR A 1179 -40.58 -18.56 26.12
C THR A 1179 -39.80 -18.57 27.43
N SER A 1180 -40.47 -18.54 28.59
CA SER A 1180 -39.84 -18.74 29.90
C SER A 1180 -39.57 -20.20 30.25
N ARG A 1181 -40.11 -21.16 29.47
CA ARG A 1181 -40.06 -22.61 29.77
C ARG A 1181 -39.61 -23.48 28.60
N SER A 1182 -39.59 -22.94 27.38
CA SER A 1182 -39.25 -23.69 26.16
C SER A 1182 -39.07 -22.77 24.96
N ASP A 1183 -38.47 -23.33 23.91
CA ASP A 1183 -38.31 -22.66 22.64
C ASP A 1183 -39.62 -22.61 21.86
N VAL A 1184 -39.89 -21.46 21.22
CA VAL A 1184 -41.17 -21.18 20.56
C VAL A 1184 -40.94 -20.90 19.09
N LEU A 1185 -41.67 -21.61 18.23
CA LEU A 1185 -41.77 -21.32 16.80
C LEU A 1185 -43.16 -20.79 16.50
N ILE A 1186 -43.23 -19.65 15.80
CA ILE A 1186 -44.47 -19.11 15.23
C ILE A 1186 -44.38 -19.31 13.72
N ALA A 1187 -45.26 -20.12 13.17
CA ALA A 1187 -45.32 -20.40 11.74
C ALA A 1187 -46.67 -19.96 11.14
N SER A 1188 -46.68 -19.68 9.86
CA SER A 1188 -47.92 -19.48 9.12
C SER A 1188 -48.71 -20.81 8.99
N THR A 1189 -50.04 -20.73 9.00
CA THR A 1189 -50.89 -21.90 8.69
C THR A 1189 -50.74 -22.35 7.23
N CYS A 1190 -50.37 -21.43 6.32
CA CYS A 1190 -49.93 -21.79 4.98
C CYS A 1190 -48.40 -21.98 5.00
N ARG A 1191 -47.95 -23.19 4.63
CA ARG A 1191 -46.53 -23.58 4.61
C ARG A 1191 -46.05 -23.74 3.16
N PRO A 1192 -45.20 -22.85 2.64
CA PRO A 1192 -44.68 -22.96 1.27
C PRO A 1192 -43.63 -24.07 1.16
N THR A 1193 -43.31 -24.48 -0.06
CA THR A 1193 -42.11 -25.29 -0.33
C THR A 1193 -40.87 -24.46 -0.04
N LYS A 1194 -39.87 -25.06 0.62
CA LYS A 1194 -38.61 -24.35 0.92
C LYS A 1194 -37.89 -23.98 -0.38
N PRO A 1195 -37.56 -22.69 -0.61
CA PRO A 1195 -36.72 -22.28 -1.73
C PRO A 1195 -35.37 -23.01 -1.74
N ILE A 1196 -34.90 -23.42 -2.92
CA ILE A 1196 -33.59 -24.08 -3.08
C ILE A 1196 -32.50 -23.02 -2.99
N VAL A 1197 -31.80 -22.98 -1.86
CA VAL A 1197 -30.67 -22.08 -1.61
C VAL A 1197 -29.51 -22.91 -1.09
N ALA A 1198 -28.34 -22.80 -1.73
CA ALA A 1198 -27.13 -23.45 -1.23
C ALA A 1198 -26.72 -22.84 0.11
N CYS A 1199 -26.71 -23.65 1.18
CA CYS A 1199 -26.49 -23.14 2.53
C CYS A 1199 -25.48 -23.98 3.33
N ARG A 1200 -24.20 -23.65 3.16
CA ARG A 1200 -23.09 -24.28 3.89
C ARG A 1200 -23.16 -24.01 5.39
N LEU A 1201 -23.67 -22.84 5.79
CA LEU A 1201 -23.87 -22.54 7.22
C LEU A 1201 -24.88 -23.49 7.88
N ARG A 1202 -25.89 -23.95 7.13
CA ARG A 1202 -26.83 -24.97 7.60
C ARG A 1202 -26.16 -26.34 7.68
N GLU A 1203 -25.39 -26.73 6.67
CA GLU A 1203 -24.60 -27.98 6.71
C GLU A 1203 -23.61 -28.00 7.89
N GLN A 1204 -23.11 -26.84 8.31
CA GLN A 1204 -22.24 -26.67 9.48
C GLN A 1204 -23.00 -26.68 10.82
N GLY A 1205 -24.33 -26.75 10.80
CA GLY A 1205 -25.19 -26.85 11.98
C GLY A 1205 -25.53 -25.52 12.64
N PHE A 1206 -25.44 -24.38 11.94
CA PHE A 1206 -25.82 -23.07 12.49
C PHE A 1206 -27.33 -22.81 12.54
N PHE A 1207 -28.13 -23.65 11.87
CA PHE A 1207 -29.59 -23.63 11.90
C PHE A 1207 -30.11 -24.94 12.49
N GLN A 1208 -31.24 -24.90 13.20
CA GLN A 1208 -31.87 -26.10 13.75
C GLN A 1208 -32.75 -26.78 12.68
N ASP A 1209 -32.52 -28.06 12.42
CA ASP A 1209 -33.25 -28.80 11.39
C ASP A 1209 -34.73 -29.07 11.75
N GLY A 1210 -35.08 -29.07 13.05
CA GLY A 1210 -36.45 -29.33 13.51
C GLY A 1210 -37.45 -28.21 13.22
N ALA A 1211 -37.00 -26.95 13.09
CA ALA A 1211 -37.90 -25.82 12.85
C ALA A 1211 -38.46 -25.80 11.42
N ASP A 1212 -37.69 -26.27 10.44
CA ASP A 1212 -38.04 -26.23 9.02
C ASP A 1212 -39.29 -27.08 8.71
N LEU A 1213 -39.49 -28.21 9.39
CA LEU A 1213 -40.66 -29.11 9.22
C LEU A 1213 -42.01 -28.42 9.53
N HIS A 1214 -41.97 -27.36 10.32
CA HIS A 1214 -43.14 -26.61 10.75
C HIS A 1214 -43.33 -25.31 9.97
N VAL A 1215 -42.31 -24.84 9.24
CA VAL A 1215 -42.34 -23.63 8.41
C VAL A 1215 -42.60 -23.97 6.93
N PHE A 1216 -42.05 -25.08 6.46
CA PHE A 1216 -42.09 -25.49 5.06
C PHE A 1216 -42.81 -26.83 4.89
N ASN A 1217 -43.39 -27.04 3.71
CA ASN A 1217 -44.01 -28.31 3.31
C ASN A 1217 -43.53 -28.69 1.91
N SER A 1218 -42.98 -29.90 1.73
CA SER A 1218 -42.48 -30.38 0.44
C SER A 1218 -43.56 -30.55 -0.63
N GLN A 1219 -44.84 -30.58 -0.24
CA GLN A 1219 -45.99 -30.58 -1.15
C GLN A 1219 -46.72 -29.23 -1.21
N GLY A 1220 -46.17 -28.18 -0.60
CA GLY A 1220 -46.74 -26.83 -0.63
C GLY A 1220 -46.50 -26.09 -1.95
N GLY A 1221 -47.23 -25.00 -2.19
CA GLY A 1221 -46.94 -24.08 -3.30
C GLY A 1221 -45.59 -23.37 -3.16
N SER A 1222 -45.16 -22.61 -4.18
CA SER A 1222 -43.91 -21.84 -4.14
C SER A 1222 -43.89 -20.75 -3.06
N ASP A 1223 -45.04 -20.17 -2.79
CA ASP A 1223 -45.28 -19.19 -1.73
C ASP A 1223 -46.74 -19.31 -1.24
N CYS A 1224 -47.12 -18.41 -0.31
CA CYS A 1224 -48.46 -18.35 0.28
C CYS A 1224 -49.19 -17.04 -0.04
N THR A 1225 -48.73 -16.28 -1.03
CA THR A 1225 -49.26 -14.94 -1.33
C THR A 1225 -50.65 -14.98 -1.97
N GLY A 1226 -51.02 -16.08 -2.61
CA GLY A 1226 -52.35 -16.31 -3.18
C GLY A 1226 -53.33 -17.07 -2.27
N THR A 1227 -52.92 -17.45 -1.05
CA THR A 1227 -53.74 -18.31 -0.17
C THR A 1227 -54.62 -17.49 0.76
N ASP A 1228 -55.94 -17.60 0.58
CA ASP A 1228 -56.96 -16.90 1.37
C ASP A 1228 -56.78 -17.09 2.88
N GLY A 1229 -56.71 -15.98 3.62
CA GLY A 1229 -56.62 -15.96 5.08
C GLY A 1229 -55.22 -16.17 5.65
N SER A 1230 -54.21 -16.43 4.81
CA SER A 1230 -52.80 -16.47 5.24
C SER A 1230 -52.29 -15.08 5.66
N VAL A 1231 -51.22 -15.05 6.46
CA VAL A 1231 -50.52 -13.79 6.77
C VAL A 1231 -49.78 -13.23 5.56
N GLN A 1232 -49.27 -14.10 4.68
CA GLN A 1232 -48.54 -13.74 3.47
C GLN A 1232 -49.46 -13.05 2.46
N GLN A 1233 -50.64 -13.60 2.18
CA GLN A 1233 -51.60 -12.95 1.29
C GLN A 1233 -51.94 -11.55 1.76
N ARG A 1234 -52.27 -11.38 3.06
CA ARG A 1234 -52.59 -10.06 3.62
C ARG A 1234 -51.45 -9.06 3.49
N ALA A 1235 -50.22 -9.49 3.77
CA ALA A 1235 -49.04 -8.66 3.61
C ALA A 1235 -48.80 -8.29 2.14
N PHE A 1236 -48.88 -9.27 1.24
CA PHE A 1236 -48.58 -9.14 -0.18
C PHE A 1236 -49.66 -8.38 -0.97
N SER A 1237 -50.93 -8.45 -0.56
CA SER A 1237 -52.03 -7.68 -1.15
C SER A 1237 -52.09 -6.24 -0.62
N SER A 1238 -51.58 -5.99 0.58
CA SER A 1238 -51.53 -4.64 1.18
C SER A 1238 -50.46 -3.73 0.57
N THR A 1239 -49.65 -4.22 -0.38
CA THR A 1239 -48.47 -3.51 -0.93
C THR A 1239 -48.80 -2.33 -1.87
N SER A 1240 -50.05 -1.85 -1.91
CA SER A 1240 -50.32 -0.49 -2.40
C SER A 1240 -50.31 0.48 -1.21
N GLN A 1241 -49.27 1.32 -1.16
CA GLN A 1241 -49.06 2.51 -0.30
C GLN A 1241 -48.09 2.38 0.91
N GLY A 1242 -46.82 2.74 0.67
CA GLY A 1242 -46.01 3.66 1.51
C GLY A 1242 -45.44 3.19 2.86
N THR A 1243 -44.12 2.98 2.91
CA THR A 1243 -43.28 3.23 4.11
C THR A 1243 -42.00 3.96 3.75
#